data_AF-A0A2A7WXZ0-F1
#
_entry.id   AF-A0A2A7WXZ0-F1
#
_cell.length_a   1.000
_cell.length_b   1.000
_cell.length_c   1.000
_cell.angle_alpha   90.00
_cell.angle_beta   90.00
_cell.angle_gamma   90.00
#
_symmetry.space_group_name_H-M   'P 1'
#
loop_
_entity.id
_entity.type
_entity.pdbx_description
1 polymer ?
#
loop_
_entity_poly.entity_id
_entity_poly.type
_entity_poly.pdbx_seq_one_letter_code
_entity_poly.pdbx_strand_id
1 'polypeptide(L)'
;MISNDYLEKVYAGFLGMNAGIRLGAPVEPTEWTPEIIQDVYGDINGYIKDYKTFSADDDANGPVFFLRALLDDAKNRELTPEDVGRAWLNYTREGIGMFWWGGEGISTEHTAYNNLKKGISAPKSGSSEVNGIVLAEQIGGQIFVDSWGLLFPNNPKKAADYAEIAASVSHDKNGLFGARFIAACIAQAFSAKSIEEVIEAGLKEIPEESTYALVVRAVLDFHEQVPNDFRLCRQYLENEWGYDKYPGICHIIPNAGVCILSLLYGNGDFARTIEIATMCGWDTDCNAGNVGTILGVFTGTSGIADRYRKPINDFIATSSVSGYLNILDIPTFSKSLALLGYKMANQEPPVELLNSYREEEIYFDFTLPGSTHGFRTDFPFKTFLRHNSDNGYQSKGSLEIFIDRMIKGESSKVFYKPFYRREEFNDEKYKPTFAPQIYSGQSVSLKIYSDKIQGEDFILTPYIRNTYSKETVKLNSIKLTNDEWNRVEFVVPDTDGDLIDEVGFIIESPSELTKRAFGKLYIDEFRIFGKSCYEIDFSKQAIEFLSVTPFSHHRGEWTLENGKMRVSSLTDCASFTGNYYTKDVIMNAFILPKKGNSHNLLFRASGVERHYQVGFDGENQVSLISNDFGIERIHSIPYEWKHDEEYQFELKCKGNEICFSINNESILLFEHNRFNRGMIGFAMLEQGESIISNFSVKEL
;
A
#
# COMPACT_ATOMS: atom_id res chain seq x y z
N MET A 1 -7.09 3.89 -28.21
CA MET A 1 -6.17 4.99 -27.85
C MET A 1 -6.54 5.42 -26.45
N ILE A 2 -5.56 5.52 -25.56
CA ILE A 2 -5.80 5.92 -24.16
C ILE A 2 -6.24 7.39 -24.13
N SER A 3 -7.26 7.72 -23.35
CA SER A 3 -7.79 9.08 -23.23
C SER A 3 -6.89 9.97 -22.37
N ASN A 4 -6.96 11.29 -22.56
CA ASN A 4 -6.12 12.24 -21.81
C ASN A 4 -6.44 12.31 -20.31
N ASP A 5 -7.67 11.94 -19.93
CA ASP A 5 -8.15 11.86 -18.54
C ASP A 5 -7.82 10.51 -17.88
N TYR A 6 -7.10 9.60 -18.55
CA TYR A 6 -6.83 8.26 -18.05
C TYR A 6 -6.22 8.24 -16.65
N LEU A 7 -5.17 9.04 -16.42
CA LEU A 7 -4.50 9.13 -15.12
C LEU A 7 -5.44 9.64 -14.02
N GLU A 8 -6.25 10.66 -14.32
CA GLU A 8 -7.20 11.23 -13.37
C GLU A 8 -8.29 10.22 -13.00
N LYS A 9 -8.79 9.46 -13.98
CA LYS A 9 -9.77 8.40 -13.75
C LYS A 9 -9.17 7.19 -13.01
N VAL A 10 -7.90 6.85 -13.23
CA VAL A 10 -7.19 5.84 -12.43
C VAL A 10 -7.13 6.29 -10.97
N TYR A 11 -6.74 7.54 -10.74
CA TYR A 11 -6.68 8.15 -9.42
C TYR A 11 -8.07 8.18 -8.74
N ALA A 12 -9.10 8.59 -9.47
CA ALA A 12 -10.48 8.60 -8.98
C ALA A 12 -11.00 7.19 -8.67
N GLY A 13 -10.73 6.21 -9.53
CA GLY A 13 -11.08 4.81 -9.30
C GLY A 13 -10.45 4.28 -8.01
N PHE A 14 -9.14 4.48 -7.82
CA PHE A 14 -8.46 4.00 -6.62
C PHE A 14 -8.90 4.76 -5.35
N LEU A 15 -9.18 6.06 -5.43
CA LEU A 15 -9.83 6.80 -4.33
C LEU A 15 -11.21 6.22 -4.00
N GLY A 16 -11.99 5.92 -5.04
CA GLY A 16 -13.32 5.35 -4.92
C GLY A 16 -13.32 4.00 -4.21
N MET A 17 -12.38 3.13 -4.60
CA MET A 17 -12.12 1.83 -3.95
C MET A 17 -11.94 2.01 -2.44
N ASN A 18 -10.98 2.86 -2.05
CA ASN A 18 -10.63 3.02 -0.65
C ASN A 18 -11.69 3.79 0.17
N ALA A 19 -12.46 4.67 -0.46
CA ALA A 19 -13.61 5.29 0.17
C ALA A 19 -14.72 4.26 0.46
N GLY A 20 -14.96 3.34 -0.47
CA GLY A 20 -15.89 2.21 -0.29
C GLY A 20 -15.44 1.28 0.83
N ILE A 21 -14.21 0.77 0.78
CA ILE A 21 -13.62 -0.12 1.80
C ILE A 21 -13.74 0.52 3.18
N ARG A 22 -13.31 1.78 3.33
CA ARG A 22 -13.37 2.49 4.61
C ARG A 22 -14.80 2.66 5.15
N LEU A 23 -15.78 2.85 4.27
CA LEU A 23 -17.18 3.00 4.66
C LEU A 23 -17.79 1.66 5.10
N GLY A 24 -17.49 0.59 4.37
CA GLY A 24 -18.00 -0.76 4.59
C GLY A 24 -17.39 -1.47 5.79
N ALA A 25 -16.06 -1.48 5.91
CA ALA A 25 -15.32 -2.29 6.90
C ALA A 25 -15.87 -2.28 8.34
N PRO A 26 -16.36 -1.16 8.93
CA PRO A 26 -16.92 -1.18 10.28
C PRO A 26 -18.15 -2.08 10.47
N VAL A 27 -18.86 -2.42 9.39
CA VAL A 27 -20.13 -3.19 9.39
C VAL A 27 -20.05 -4.46 8.54
N GLU A 28 -18.84 -4.90 8.21
CA GLU A 28 -18.56 -6.21 7.60
C GLU A 28 -18.77 -7.40 8.57
N PRO A 29 -18.47 -7.31 9.89
CA PRO A 29 -18.65 -8.45 10.79
C PRO A 29 -20.08 -8.99 10.76
N THR A 30 -20.21 -10.33 10.84
CA THR A 30 -21.47 -11.06 10.60
C THR A 30 -22.66 -10.65 11.47
N GLU A 31 -22.40 -9.98 12.60
CA GLU A 31 -23.42 -9.42 13.48
C GLU A 31 -24.18 -8.24 12.86
N TRP A 32 -23.61 -7.57 11.85
CA TRP A 32 -24.22 -6.43 11.17
C TRP A 32 -25.14 -6.88 10.03
N THR A 33 -26.38 -7.24 10.38
CA THR A 33 -27.42 -7.45 9.37
C THR A 33 -27.92 -6.11 8.80
N PRO A 34 -28.54 -6.09 7.61
CA PRO A 34 -29.14 -4.87 7.05
C PRO A 34 -30.11 -4.18 8.01
N GLU A 35 -30.88 -4.96 8.78
CA GLU A 35 -31.82 -4.45 9.78
C GLU A 35 -31.10 -3.74 10.93
N ILE A 36 -29.99 -4.30 11.40
CA ILE A 36 -29.18 -3.71 12.48
C ILE A 36 -28.48 -2.45 11.97
N ILE A 37 -27.93 -2.47 10.75
CA ILE A 37 -27.33 -1.28 10.13
C ILE A 37 -28.39 -0.18 10.01
N GLN A 38 -29.60 -0.51 9.55
CA GLN A 38 -30.71 0.44 9.42
C GLN A 38 -31.19 0.97 10.78
N ASP A 39 -31.27 0.13 11.81
CA ASP A 39 -31.69 0.54 13.17
C ASP A 39 -30.67 1.48 13.83
N VAL A 40 -29.38 1.16 13.71
CA VAL A 40 -28.30 1.91 14.36
C VAL A 40 -27.93 3.18 13.60
N TYR A 41 -27.82 3.10 12.28
CA TYR A 41 -27.27 4.18 11.45
C TYR A 41 -28.31 4.87 10.55
N GLY A 42 -29.49 4.28 10.37
CA GLY A 42 -30.50 4.84 9.47
C GLY A 42 -30.08 4.76 8.00
N ASP A 43 -30.35 5.83 7.25
CA ASP A 43 -29.88 5.97 5.87
C ASP A 43 -28.49 6.63 5.88
N ILE A 44 -27.46 5.84 5.57
CA ILE A 44 -26.05 6.27 5.61
C ILE A 44 -25.81 7.38 4.58
N ASN A 45 -25.14 8.45 5.00
CA ASN A 45 -24.79 9.61 4.15
C ASN A 45 -23.36 10.13 4.38
N GLY A 46 -22.51 9.34 5.04
CA GLY A 46 -21.12 9.65 5.36
C GLY A 46 -20.45 8.47 6.08
N TYR A 47 -19.16 8.61 6.40
CA TYR A 47 -18.47 7.61 7.21
C TYR A 47 -19.15 7.42 8.56
N ILE A 48 -19.36 6.16 8.94
CA ILE A 48 -20.02 5.75 10.19
C ILE A 48 -19.05 5.63 11.37
N LYS A 49 -17.74 5.73 11.11
CA LYS A 49 -16.66 5.74 12.10
C LYS A 49 -15.61 6.79 11.76
N ASP A 50 -15.12 7.48 12.79
CA ASP A 50 -13.96 8.37 12.70
C ASP A 50 -12.68 7.58 13.00
N TYR A 51 -11.81 7.48 12.00
CA TYR A 51 -10.49 6.87 12.12
C TYR A 51 -9.41 7.96 12.25
N LYS A 52 -8.46 7.78 13.17
CA LYS A 52 -7.20 8.54 13.16
C LYS A 52 -6.44 8.27 11.86
N THR A 53 -6.27 6.98 11.58
CA THR A 53 -5.73 6.41 10.35
C THR A 53 -6.48 5.11 10.13
N PHE A 54 -7.02 4.92 8.93
CA PHE A 54 -7.65 3.65 8.56
C PHE A 54 -6.55 2.58 8.41
N SER A 55 -6.76 1.41 9.01
CA SER A 55 -5.77 0.33 8.99
C SER A 55 -5.69 -0.32 7.61
N ALA A 56 -4.73 -1.21 7.43
CA ALA A 56 -4.67 -2.01 6.21
C ALA A 56 -5.87 -2.94 6.13
N ASP A 57 -6.32 -3.17 4.91
CA ASP A 57 -7.42 -4.06 4.53
C ASP A 57 -7.01 -4.88 3.30
N ASP A 58 -7.46 -6.13 3.19
CA ASP A 58 -7.00 -7.03 2.12
C ASP A 58 -7.51 -6.64 0.73
N ASP A 59 -8.67 -5.99 0.68
CA ASP A 59 -9.24 -5.35 -0.50
C ASP A 59 -8.32 -4.29 -1.10
N ALA A 60 -7.50 -3.62 -0.27
CA ALA A 60 -6.47 -2.69 -0.74
C ALA A 60 -5.13 -3.40 -1.00
N ASN A 61 -4.78 -4.42 -0.23
CA ASN A 61 -3.50 -5.12 -0.34
C ASN A 61 -3.36 -5.87 -1.67
N GLY A 62 -4.36 -6.68 -2.04
CA GLY A 62 -4.32 -7.52 -3.24
C GLY A 62 -4.08 -6.70 -4.53
N PRO A 63 -4.91 -5.68 -4.82
CA PRO A 63 -4.73 -4.83 -6.01
C PRO A 63 -3.34 -4.16 -6.07
N VAL A 64 -2.73 -3.85 -4.92
CA VAL A 64 -1.41 -3.21 -4.85
C VAL A 64 -0.28 -4.21 -5.09
N PHE A 65 -0.30 -5.37 -4.41
CA PHE A 65 0.83 -6.29 -4.40
C PHE A 65 0.78 -7.37 -5.47
N PHE A 66 -0.40 -7.84 -5.89
CA PHE A 66 -0.52 -8.87 -6.92
C PHE A 66 -0.18 -8.32 -8.31
N LEU A 67 -0.46 -7.03 -8.55
CA LEU A 67 -0.05 -6.30 -9.75
C LEU A 67 1.48 -6.33 -9.95
N ARG A 68 2.25 -6.46 -8.87
CA ARG A 68 3.72 -6.50 -8.94
C ARG A 68 4.26 -7.69 -9.73
N ALA A 69 3.45 -8.72 -9.99
CA ALA A 69 3.77 -9.77 -10.95
C ALA A 69 4.19 -9.21 -12.33
N LEU A 70 3.57 -8.11 -12.78
CA LEU A 70 3.94 -7.41 -14.02
C LEU A 70 5.27 -6.65 -13.92
N LEU A 71 5.60 -6.18 -12.71
CA LEU A 71 6.82 -5.44 -12.44
C LEU A 71 8.01 -6.35 -12.20
N ASP A 72 7.78 -7.59 -11.76
CA ASP A 72 8.84 -8.49 -11.32
C ASP A 72 9.12 -9.61 -12.33
N ASP A 73 8.10 -10.38 -12.73
CA ASP A 73 8.23 -11.59 -13.55
C ASP A 73 7.77 -11.39 -15.00
N ALA A 74 6.60 -10.79 -15.20
CA ALA A 74 5.97 -10.62 -16.52
C ALA A 74 6.37 -9.30 -17.23
N LYS A 75 7.58 -8.78 -16.97
CA LYS A 75 8.02 -7.45 -17.43
C LYS A 75 7.84 -7.19 -18.93
N ASN A 76 8.04 -8.21 -19.78
CA ASN A 76 8.09 -8.07 -21.24
C ASN A 76 7.28 -9.16 -21.96
N ARG A 77 6.29 -9.74 -21.29
CA ARG A 77 5.41 -10.77 -21.84
C ARG A 77 4.03 -10.69 -21.20
N GLU A 78 3.10 -11.48 -21.73
CA GLU A 78 1.78 -11.68 -21.14
C GLU A 78 1.89 -12.29 -19.73
N LEU A 79 0.95 -11.91 -18.87
CA LEU A 79 0.84 -12.40 -17.50
C LEU A 79 0.44 -13.88 -17.50
N THR A 80 0.96 -14.64 -16.53
CA THR A 80 0.55 -16.03 -16.27
C THR A 80 0.16 -16.19 -14.80
N PRO A 81 -0.66 -17.19 -14.44
CA PRO A 81 -1.05 -17.42 -13.04
C PRO A 81 0.17 -17.63 -12.13
N GLU A 82 1.22 -18.27 -12.63
CA GLU A 82 2.46 -18.52 -11.88
C GLU A 82 3.17 -17.23 -11.48
N ASP A 83 3.10 -16.16 -12.29
CA ASP A 83 3.68 -14.86 -11.93
C ASP A 83 2.98 -14.24 -10.73
N VAL A 84 1.65 -14.35 -10.71
CA VAL A 84 0.83 -13.83 -9.61
C VAL A 84 1.03 -14.69 -8.37
N GLY A 85 1.07 -16.02 -8.50
CA GLY A 85 1.43 -16.92 -7.40
C GLY A 85 2.82 -16.66 -6.82
N ARG A 86 3.79 -16.27 -7.66
CA ARG A 86 5.11 -15.81 -7.21
C ARG A 86 5.00 -14.50 -6.42
N ALA A 87 4.23 -13.53 -6.90
CA ALA A 87 4.00 -12.28 -6.15
C ALA A 87 3.36 -12.54 -4.77
N TRP A 88 2.42 -13.48 -4.67
CA TRP A 88 1.84 -13.90 -3.39
C TRP A 88 2.90 -14.38 -2.41
N LEU A 89 3.70 -15.37 -2.79
CA LEU A 89 4.75 -15.91 -1.91
C LEU A 89 5.79 -14.85 -1.55
N ASN A 90 6.16 -13.98 -2.49
CA ASN A 90 7.21 -13.00 -2.28
C ASN A 90 6.80 -11.82 -1.38
N TYR A 91 5.55 -11.35 -1.44
CA TYR A 91 5.10 -10.18 -0.69
C TYR A 91 4.36 -10.50 0.62
N THR A 92 3.91 -11.73 0.80
CA THR A 92 3.11 -12.13 1.95
C THR A 92 3.98 -12.51 3.15
N ARG A 93 3.66 -11.96 4.32
CA ARG A 93 4.16 -12.49 5.60
C ARG A 93 3.28 -13.66 6.01
N GLU A 94 3.90 -14.82 6.22
CA GLU A 94 3.14 -16.03 6.49
C GLU A 94 2.34 -15.92 7.79
N GLY A 95 1.05 -16.23 7.71
CA GLY A 95 0.15 -16.23 8.86
C GLY A 95 -0.26 -14.84 9.38
N ILE A 96 0.20 -13.75 8.75
CA ILE A 96 -0.01 -12.38 9.25
C ILE A 96 -0.20 -11.39 8.10
N GLY A 97 -1.32 -10.66 8.08
CA GLY A 97 -1.58 -9.57 7.13
C GLY A 97 -1.84 -10.02 5.69
N MET A 98 -1.74 -9.11 4.71
CA MET A 98 -2.03 -9.31 3.27
C MET A 98 -3.47 -9.71 2.93
N PHE A 99 -3.92 -10.88 3.35
CA PHE A 99 -5.25 -11.44 3.10
C PHE A 99 -5.76 -12.19 4.34
N TRP A 100 -7.04 -12.56 4.35
CA TRP A 100 -7.66 -13.23 5.49
C TRP A 100 -7.03 -14.61 5.81
N TRP A 101 -6.40 -14.74 6.97
CA TRP A 101 -5.83 -16.01 7.47
C TRP A 101 -6.86 -16.88 8.20
N GLY A 102 -8.04 -17.08 7.60
CA GLY A 102 -9.19 -17.75 8.23
C GLY A 102 -9.01 -19.24 8.56
N GLY A 103 -8.01 -19.89 7.96
CA GLY A 103 -7.63 -21.28 8.22
C GLY A 103 -7.59 -22.12 6.95
N GLU A 104 -6.70 -23.11 6.90
CA GLU A 104 -6.61 -24.04 5.78
C GLU A 104 -7.89 -24.89 5.68
N GLY A 105 -8.49 -24.96 4.49
CA GLY A 105 -9.77 -25.61 4.25
C GLY A 105 -11.00 -24.75 4.56
N ILE A 106 -10.80 -23.49 4.96
CA ILE A 106 -11.86 -22.53 5.31
C ILE A 106 -11.70 -21.24 4.50
N SER A 107 -10.54 -20.59 4.61
CA SER A 107 -10.18 -19.44 3.78
C SER A 107 -9.56 -19.92 2.47
N THR A 108 -10.04 -19.35 1.37
CA THR A 108 -9.59 -19.69 0.03
C THR A 108 -8.15 -19.22 -0.21
N GLU A 109 -7.82 -18.00 0.20
CA GLU A 109 -6.51 -17.37 0.08
C GLU A 109 -5.48 -18.10 0.94
N HIS A 110 -5.79 -18.39 2.20
CA HIS A 110 -4.89 -19.15 3.09
C HIS A 110 -4.63 -20.55 2.51
N THR A 111 -5.68 -21.25 2.05
CA THR A 111 -5.52 -22.58 1.44
C THR A 111 -4.65 -22.54 0.19
N ALA A 112 -4.89 -21.57 -0.70
CA ALA A 112 -4.11 -21.39 -1.93
C ALA A 112 -2.64 -21.04 -1.64
N TYR A 113 -2.37 -20.19 -0.65
CA TYR A 113 -1.02 -19.86 -0.21
C TYR A 113 -0.27 -21.12 0.29
N ASN A 114 -0.93 -21.95 1.11
CA ASN A 114 -0.33 -23.20 1.58
C ASN A 114 -0.11 -24.20 0.43
N ASN A 115 -1.00 -24.24 -0.56
CA ASN A 115 -0.82 -25.05 -1.76
C ASN A 115 0.41 -24.62 -2.57
N LEU A 116 0.59 -23.30 -2.79
CA LEU A 116 1.76 -22.75 -3.46
C LEU A 116 3.05 -23.13 -2.71
N LYS A 117 3.07 -22.99 -1.39
CA LYS A 117 4.20 -23.42 -0.54
C LYS A 117 4.51 -24.92 -0.64
N LYS A 118 3.48 -25.76 -0.81
CA LYS A 118 3.61 -27.22 -0.99
C LYS A 118 4.02 -27.60 -2.42
N GLY A 119 4.26 -26.64 -3.31
CA GLY A 119 4.67 -26.86 -4.68
C GLY A 119 3.53 -27.12 -5.67
N ILE A 120 2.27 -26.89 -5.27
CA ILE A 120 1.12 -26.91 -6.19
C ILE A 120 1.07 -25.54 -6.87
N SER A 121 1.47 -25.47 -8.13
CA SER A 121 1.52 -24.20 -8.87
C SER A 121 0.13 -23.63 -9.15
N ALA A 122 0.05 -22.31 -9.30
CA ALA A 122 -1.11 -21.67 -9.92
C ALA A 122 -1.25 -22.14 -11.39
N PRO A 123 -2.47 -22.23 -11.95
CA PRO A 123 -3.77 -21.98 -11.30
C PRO A 123 -4.28 -23.17 -10.46
N LYS A 124 -3.56 -24.31 -10.47
CA LYS A 124 -4.00 -25.52 -9.75
C LYS A 124 -4.12 -25.29 -8.24
N SER A 125 -3.31 -24.39 -7.67
CA SER A 125 -3.37 -23.95 -6.27
C SER A 125 -4.75 -23.44 -5.82
N GLY A 126 -5.50 -22.79 -6.73
CA GLY A 126 -6.83 -22.23 -6.47
C GLY A 126 -7.99 -23.07 -7.03
N SER A 127 -7.68 -24.07 -7.86
CA SER A 127 -8.68 -24.81 -8.62
C SER A 127 -9.71 -25.57 -7.76
N SER A 128 -10.92 -25.68 -8.28
CA SER A 128 -11.99 -26.50 -7.69
C SER A 128 -11.66 -28.00 -7.70
N GLU A 129 -10.76 -28.46 -8.58
CA GLU A 129 -10.24 -29.84 -8.60
C GLU A 129 -9.48 -30.16 -7.30
N VAL A 130 -8.68 -29.21 -6.80
CA VAL A 130 -7.84 -29.40 -5.61
C VAL A 130 -8.58 -29.02 -4.33
N ASN A 131 -9.29 -27.89 -4.34
CA ASN A 131 -9.86 -27.29 -3.13
C ASN A 131 -11.36 -27.59 -2.94
N GLY A 132 -12.01 -28.21 -3.94
CA GLY A 132 -13.45 -28.37 -3.98
C GLY A 132 -14.18 -27.09 -4.37
N ILE A 133 -15.42 -27.23 -4.83
CA ILE A 133 -16.22 -26.11 -5.36
C ILE A 133 -16.51 -25.04 -4.30
N VAL A 134 -16.69 -25.45 -3.04
CA VAL A 134 -17.05 -24.54 -1.95
C VAL A 134 -15.99 -23.46 -1.77
N LEU A 135 -14.71 -23.83 -1.62
CA LEU A 135 -13.64 -22.85 -1.45
C LEU A 135 -13.38 -22.05 -2.72
N ALA A 136 -13.48 -22.68 -3.89
CA ALA A 136 -13.10 -22.03 -5.13
C ALA A 136 -14.03 -20.87 -5.55
N GLU A 137 -15.28 -20.84 -5.06
CA GLU A 137 -16.31 -19.84 -5.42
C GLU A 137 -16.59 -18.80 -4.31
N GLN A 138 -15.64 -18.63 -3.38
CA GLN A 138 -15.71 -17.54 -2.40
C GLN A 138 -15.44 -16.17 -3.05
N ILE A 139 -15.80 -15.12 -2.32
CA ILE A 139 -15.79 -13.71 -2.75
C ILE A 139 -14.42 -13.19 -3.21
N GLY A 140 -13.31 -13.72 -2.70
CA GLY A 140 -11.95 -13.22 -2.98
C GLY A 140 -11.60 -13.15 -4.47
N GLY A 141 -12.29 -13.93 -5.31
CA GLY A 141 -12.20 -13.85 -6.76
C GLY A 141 -12.50 -12.46 -7.33
N GLN A 142 -13.42 -11.70 -6.74
CA GLN A 142 -13.70 -10.30 -7.15
C GLN A 142 -12.99 -9.24 -6.29
N ILE A 143 -12.54 -9.58 -5.08
CA ILE A 143 -11.94 -8.61 -4.14
C ILE A 143 -10.67 -7.98 -4.74
N PHE A 144 -9.79 -8.80 -5.32
CA PHE A 144 -8.43 -8.36 -5.63
C PHE A 144 -8.23 -7.79 -7.05
N VAL A 145 -9.31 -7.46 -7.78
CA VAL A 145 -9.23 -7.31 -9.25
C VAL A 145 -9.23 -5.89 -9.80
N ASP A 146 -9.46 -4.89 -8.95
CA ASP A 146 -9.68 -3.50 -9.33
C ASP A 146 -8.55 -2.93 -10.19
N SER A 147 -7.30 -3.17 -9.79
CA SER A 147 -6.12 -2.68 -10.51
C SER A 147 -5.99 -3.27 -11.92
N TRP A 148 -6.51 -4.47 -12.18
CA TRP A 148 -6.51 -5.04 -13.54
C TRP A 148 -7.52 -4.33 -14.44
N GLY A 149 -8.67 -3.92 -13.91
CA GLY A 149 -9.63 -3.08 -14.63
C GLY A 149 -9.06 -1.69 -14.95
N LEU A 150 -8.39 -1.07 -13.98
CA LEU A 150 -7.75 0.25 -14.13
C LEU A 150 -6.59 0.23 -15.14
N LEU A 151 -5.96 -0.92 -15.35
CA LEU A 151 -4.83 -1.08 -16.27
C LEU A 151 -5.22 -1.03 -17.76
N PHE A 152 -6.47 -1.38 -18.09
CA PHE A 152 -6.92 -1.57 -19.47
C PHE A 152 -8.12 -0.66 -19.82
N PRO A 153 -7.94 0.67 -19.84
CA PRO A 153 -9.04 1.60 -20.10
C PRO A 153 -9.68 1.33 -21.48
N ASN A 154 -11.01 1.20 -21.49
CA ASN A 154 -11.82 0.90 -22.68
C ASN A 154 -11.47 -0.43 -23.36
N ASN A 155 -10.91 -1.40 -22.63
CA ASN A 155 -10.68 -2.76 -23.11
C ASN A 155 -11.17 -3.81 -22.10
N PRO A 156 -12.50 -3.99 -21.98
CA PRO A 156 -13.11 -4.91 -21.02
C PRO A 156 -12.61 -6.34 -21.15
N LYS A 157 -12.42 -6.83 -22.38
CA LYS A 157 -11.91 -8.19 -22.64
C LYS A 157 -10.54 -8.42 -22.01
N LYS A 158 -9.59 -7.51 -22.25
CA LYS A 158 -8.22 -7.66 -21.72
C LYS A 158 -8.18 -7.51 -20.20
N ALA A 159 -8.99 -6.61 -19.64
CA ALA A 159 -9.17 -6.49 -18.20
C ALA A 159 -9.68 -7.79 -17.58
N ALA A 160 -10.73 -8.37 -18.16
CA ALA A 160 -11.29 -9.64 -17.71
C ALA A 160 -10.27 -10.78 -17.79
N ASP A 161 -9.52 -10.88 -18.89
CA ASP A 161 -8.52 -11.94 -19.07
C ASP A 161 -7.39 -11.85 -18.01
N TYR A 162 -6.92 -10.65 -17.67
CA TYR A 162 -5.88 -10.46 -16.65
C TYR A 162 -6.42 -10.68 -15.23
N ALA A 163 -7.65 -10.26 -14.97
CA ALA A 163 -8.31 -10.49 -13.69
C ALA A 163 -8.56 -12.00 -13.46
N GLU A 164 -8.98 -12.75 -14.48
CA GLU A 164 -9.10 -14.21 -14.41
C GLU A 164 -7.76 -14.87 -14.09
N ILE A 165 -6.69 -14.48 -14.79
CA ILE A 165 -5.34 -14.99 -14.54
C ILE A 165 -4.95 -14.77 -13.07
N ALA A 166 -5.15 -13.57 -12.55
CA ALA A 166 -4.81 -13.26 -11.16
C ALA A 166 -5.68 -14.01 -10.14
N ALA A 167 -7.01 -14.04 -10.35
CA ALA A 167 -7.94 -14.72 -9.45
C ALA A 167 -7.73 -16.23 -9.45
N SER A 168 -7.28 -16.83 -10.56
CA SER A 168 -7.03 -18.27 -10.68
C SER A 168 -5.94 -18.82 -9.75
N VAL A 169 -5.15 -17.95 -9.13
CA VAL A 169 -4.18 -18.35 -8.09
C VAL A 169 -4.88 -18.96 -6.89
N SER A 170 -6.06 -18.46 -6.53
CA SER A 170 -6.81 -18.88 -5.35
C SER A 170 -8.24 -19.36 -5.64
N HIS A 171 -8.84 -18.97 -6.75
CA HIS A 171 -10.26 -19.20 -7.06
C HIS A 171 -10.48 -19.95 -8.38
N ASP A 172 -11.71 -20.43 -8.60
CA ASP A 172 -12.16 -21.09 -9.82
C ASP A 172 -13.65 -20.75 -10.10
N LYS A 173 -14.18 -21.14 -11.27
CA LYS A 173 -15.62 -21.07 -11.61
C LYS A 173 -16.24 -19.69 -11.36
N ASN A 174 -17.29 -19.58 -10.54
CA ASN A 174 -17.93 -18.29 -10.28
C ASN A 174 -16.96 -17.27 -9.64
N GLY A 175 -15.94 -17.72 -8.91
CA GLY A 175 -14.86 -16.84 -8.43
C GLY A 175 -14.11 -16.15 -9.57
N LEU A 176 -13.84 -16.87 -10.66
CA LEU A 176 -13.25 -16.31 -11.88
C LEU A 176 -14.24 -15.44 -12.65
N PHE A 177 -15.53 -15.80 -12.67
CA PHE A 177 -16.53 -15.00 -13.36
C PHE A 177 -16.73 -13.64 -12.68
N GLY A 178 -16.70 -13.58 -11.34
CA GLY A 178 -16.69 -12.30 -10.63
C GLY A 178 -15.47 -11.44 -10.95
N ALA A 179 -14.28 -12.06 -10.98
CA ALA A 179 -13.04 -11.39 -11.40
C ALA A 179 -13.18 -10.73 -12.77
N ARG A 180 -13.65 -11.53 -13.75
CA ARG A 180 -13.85 -11.09 -15.13
C ARG A 180 -14.88 -9.97 -15.22
N PHE A 181 -16.01 -10.14 -14.55
CA PHE A 181 -17.13 -9.19 -14.57
C PHE A 181 -16.71 -7.82 -14.01
N ILE A 182 -16.16 -7.77 -12.80
CA ILE A 182 -15.81 -6.50 -12.13
C ILE A 182 -14.70 -5.77 -12.90
N ALA A 183 -13.64 -6.46 -13.32
CA ALA A 183 -12.57 -5.84 -14.08
C ALA A 183 -13.05 -5.27 -15.43
N ALA A 184 -13.96 -5.98 -16.11
CA ALA A 184 -14.61 -5.50 -17.33
C ALA A 184 -15.46 -4.26 -17.09
N CYS A 185 -16.25 -4.22 -16.00
CA CYS A 185 -17.02 -3.04 -15.61
C CYS A 185 -16.11 -1.82 -15.37
N ILE A 186 -15.02 -1.98 -14.61
CA ILE A 186 -14.05 -0.90 -14.35
C ILE A 186 -13.43 -0.39 -15.65
N ALA A 187 -13.00 -1.30 -16.53
CA ALA A 187 -12.41 -0.94 -17.82
C ALA A 187 -13.42 -0.21 -18.74
N GLN A 188 -14.70 -0.58 -18.71
CA GLN A 188 -15.76 0.06 -19.47
C GLN A 188 -16.14 1.44 -18.91
N ALA A 189 -16.06 1.64 -17.58
CA ALA A 189 -16.42 2.89 -16.92
C ALA A 189 -15.65 4.11 -17.43
N PHE A 190 -14.47 3.93 -18.03
CA PHE A 190 -13.68 5.03 -18.62
C PHE A 190 -14.42 5.79 -19.73
N SER A 191 -15.34 5.15 -20.46
CA SER A 191 -16.11 5.77 -21.55
C SER A 191 -17.61 5.50 -21.54
N ALA A 192 -18.11 4.70 -20.61
CA ALA A 192 -19.52 4.43 -20.46
C ALA A 192 -20.33 5.72 -20.22
N LYS A 193 -21.56 5.72 -20.70
CA LYS A 193 -22.52 6.84 -20.56
C LYS A 193 -23.64 6.53 -19.58
N SER A 194 -23.80 5.27 -19.21
CA SER A 194 -24.78 4.81 -18.24
C SER A 194 -24.27 3.59 -17.48
N ILE A 195 -24.89 3.31 -16.34
CA ILE A 195 -24.55 2.14 -15.51
C ILE A 195 -24.92 0.83 -16.22
N GLU A 196 -25.97 0.84 -17.03
CA GLU A 196 -26.36 -0.31 -17.84
C GLU A 196 -25.28 -0.68 -18.87
N GLU A 197 -24.63 0.32 -19.51
CA GLU A 197 -23.50 0.06 -20.40
C GLU A 197 -22.31 -0.59 -19.66
N VAL A 198 -22.08 -0.21 -18.41
CA VAL A 198 -21.04 -0.78 -17.55
C VAL A 198 -21.35 -2.24 -17.21
N ILE A 199 -22.58 -2.52 -16.75
CA ILE A 199 -23.02 -3.87 -16.38
C ILE A 199 -23.02 -4.80 -17.59
N GLU A 200 -23.51 -4.32 -18.74
CA GLU A 200 -23.56 -5.09 -19.99
C GLU A 200 -22.16 -5.45 -20.50
N ALA A 201 -21.17 -4.59 -20.30
CA ALA A 201 -19.78 -4.95 -20.62
C ALA A 201 -19.24 -6.08 -19.73
N GLY A 202 -19.60 -6.08 -18.44
CA GLY A 202 -19.27 -7.18 -17.52
C GLY A 202 -19.92 -8.51 -17.94
N LEU A 203 -21.23 -8.47 -18.27
CA LEU A 203 -21.98 -9.66 -18.70
C LEU A 203 -21.41 -10.31 -19.97
N LYS A 204 -20.89 -9.51 -20.91
CA LYS A 204 -20.26 -10.01 -22.16
C LYS A 204 -18.98 -10.81 -21.92
N GLU A 205 -18.36 -10.66 -20.76
CA GLU A 205 -17.09 -11.28 -20.45
C GLU A 205 -17.22 -12.58 -19.63
N ILE A 206 -18.45 -13.03 -19.34
CA ILE A 206 -18.72 -14.25 -18.57
C ILE A 206 -19.73 -15.16 -19.29
N PRO A 207 -19.78 -16.48 -18.98
CA PRO A 207 -20.78 -17.37 -19.58
C PRO A 207 -22.21 -16.94 -19.21
N GLU A 208 -23.09 -16.90 -20.20
CA GLU A 208 -24.47 -16.44 -20.06
C GLU A 208 -25.30 -17.31 -19.10
N GLU A 209 -25.00 -18.60 -19.04
CA GLU A 209 -25.65 -19.59 -18.17
C GLU A 209 -25.02 -19.69 -16.77
N SER A 210 -23.94 -18.95 -16.49
CA SER A 210 -23.30 -18.98 -15.17
C SER A 210 -24.23 -18.43 -14.09
N THR A 211 -24.13 -18.99 -12.88
CA THR A 211 -24.89 -18.50 -11.71
C THR A 211 -24.64 -17.02 -11.46
N TYR A 212 -23.40 -16.55 -11.69
CA TYR A 212 -23.06 -15.14 -11.61
C TYR A 212 -23.87 -14.29 -12.61
N ALA A 213 -23.93 -14.68 -13.89
CA ALA A 213 -24.74 -13.95 -14.87
C ALA A 213 -26.25 -13.98 -14.54
N LEU A 214 -26.73 -15.08 -13.97
CA LEU A 214 -28.14 -15.22 -13.58
C LEU A 214 -28.52 -14.30 -12.41
N VAL A 215 -27.69 -14.15 -11.38
CA VAL A 215 -27.98 -13.20 -10.28
C VAL A 215 -27.95 -11.75 -10.79
N VAL A 216 -27.02 -11.40 -11.67
CA VAL A 216 -26.94 -10.06 -12.28
C VAL A 216 -28.24 -9.73 -13.03
N ARG A 217 -28.72 -10.65 -13.90
CA ARG A 217 -29.97 -10.47 -14.64
C ARG A 217 -31.20 -10.44 -13.73
N ALA A 218 -31.23 -11.28 -12.70
CA ALA A 218 -32.33 -11.27 -11.73
C ALA A 218 -32.47 -9.91 -11.02
N VAL A 219 -31.35 -9.27 -10.67
CA VAL A 219 -31.37 -7.93 -10.05
C VAL A 219 -31.78 -6.86 -11.07
N LEU A 220 -31.31 -6.94 -12.32
CA LEU A 220 -31.76 -6.04 -13.41
C LEU A 220 -33.28 -6.12 -13.61
N ASP A 221 -33.82 -7.33 -13.77
CA ASP A 221 -35.25 -7.59 -13.99
C ASP A 221 -36.10 -7.10 -12.80
N PHE A 222 -35.59 -7.24 -11.57
CA PHE A 222 -36.26 -6.74 -10.37
C PHE A 222 -36.26 -5.21 -10.34
N HIS A 223 -35.12 -4.57 -10.62
CA HIS A 223 -35.00 -3.12 -10.64
C HIS A 223 -35.93 -2.48 -11.67
N GLU A 224 -36.09 -3.08 -12.86
CA GLU A 224 -37.07 -2.59 -13.86
C GLU A 224 -38.50 -2.53 -13.32
N GLN A 225 -38.88 -3.49 -12.47
CA GLN A 225 -40.22 -3.56 -11.87
C GLN A 225 -40.34 -2.66 -10.63
N VAL A 226 -39.26 -2.49 -9.86
CA VAL A 226 -39.23 -1.76 -8.58
C VAL A 226 -38.03 -0.79 -8.53
N PRO A 227 -38.00 0.28 -9.34
CA PRO A 227 -36.80 1.09 -9.55
C PRO A 227 -36.44 2.05 -8.40
N ASN A 228 -37.34 2.25 -7.43
CA ASN A 228 -37.20 3.32 -6.42
C ASN A 228 -36.92 2.82 -5.00
N ASP A 229 -36.85 1.51 -4.77
CA ASP A 229 -36.66 0.95 -3.43
C ASP A 229 -35.63 -0.19 -3.42
N PHE A 230 -34.38 0.18 -3.14
CA PHE A 230 -33.29 -0.77 -3.05
C PHE A 230 -33.47 -1.77 -1.90
N ARG A 231 -34.23 -1.43 -0.85
CA ARG A 231 -34.45 -2.33 0.29
C ARG A 231 -35.36 -3.49 -0.09
N LEU A 232 -36.35 -3.26 -0.95
CA LEU A 232 -37.15 -4.34 -1.55
C LEU A 232 -36.30 -5.26 -2.43
N CYS A 233 -35.37 -4.69 -3.21
CA CYS A 233 -34.44 -5.51 -4.00
C CYS A 233 -33.47 -6.30 -3.11
N ARG A 234 -32.99 -5.70 -2.02
CA ARG A 234 -32.12 -6.39 -1.06
C ARG A 234 -32.86 -7.54 -0.37
N GLN A 235 -34.13 -7.36 -0.02
CA GLN A 235 -34.97 -8.43 0.51
C GLN A 235 -35.20 -9.55 -0.52
N TYR A 236 -35.45 -9.20 -1.78
CA TYR A 236 -35.53 -10.17 -2.88
C TYR A 236 -34.23 -10.98 -3.01
N LEU A 237 -33.09 -10.29 -2.99
CA LEU A 237 -31.77 -10.91 -3.07
C LEU A 237 -31.53 -11.88 -1.90
N GLU A 238 -31.97 -11.54 -0.68
CA GLU A 238 -31.89 -12.46 0.46
C GLU A 238 -32.70 -13.73 0.23
N ASN A 239 -33.96 -13.59 -0.18
CA ASN A 239 -34.89 -14.71 -0.29
C ASN A 239 -34.49 -15.70 -1.38
N GLU A 240 -34.03 -15.18 -2.52
CA GLU A 240 -33.75 -15.97 -3.72
C GLU A 240 -32.27 -16.32 -3.88
N TRP A 241 -31.36 -15.48 -3.38
CA TRP A 241 -29.92 -15.57 -3.61
C TRP A 241 -29.07 -15.41 -2.34
N GLY A 242 -29.65 -15.49 -1.15
CA GLY A 242 -28.94 -15.25 0.11
C GLY A 242 -27.80 -16.22 0.43
N TYR A 243 -27.02 -15.90 1.46
CA TYR A 243 -25.91 -16.74 1.95
C TYR A 243 -26.37 -18.16 2.34
N ASP A 244 -27.63 -18.33 2.74
CA ASP A 244 -28.22 -19.64 3.07
C ASP A 244 -28.38 -20.58 1.85
N LYS A 245 -28.29 -20.04 0.63
CA LYS A 245 -28.42 -20.79 -0.63
C LYS A 245 -27.08 -21.30 -1.17
N TYR A 246 -25.97 -20.79 -0.65
CA TYR A 246 -24.64 -21.07 -1.17
C TYR A 246 -23.69 -21.54 -0.06
N PRO A 247 -22.85 -22.56 -0.31
CA PRO A 247 -21.93 -23.05 0.72
C PRO A 247 -20.72 -22.11 0.89
N GLY A 248 -20.09 -22.16 2.07
CA GLY A 248 -18.92 -21.35 2.39
C GLY A 248 -19.25 -20.24 3.40
N ILE A 249 -18.29 -19.35 3.64
CA ILE A 249 -18.42 -18.28 4.63
C ILE A 249 -18.85 -16.98 3.95
N CYS A 250 -18.23 -16.66 2.82
CA CYS A 250 -18.52 -15.45 2.05
C CYS A 250 -18.55 -15.84 0.56
N HIS A 251 -19.71 -16.31 0.11
CA HIS A 251 -19.86 -16.78 -1.27
C HIS A 251 -19.97 -15.59 -2.24
N ILE A 252 -19.51 -15.76 -3.48
CA ILE A 252 -19.44 -14.64 -4.42
C ILE A 252 -20.80 -14.19 -4.96
N ILE A 253 -21.74 -15.12 -5.17
CA ILE A 253 -23.02 -14.84 -5.85
C ILE A 253 -23.91 -13.81 -5.13
N PRO A 254 -24.16 -13.89 -3.81
CA PRO A 254 -25.03 -12.94 -3.13
C PRO A 254 -24.42 -11.54 -3.13
N ASN A 255 -23.10 -11.45 -2.94
CA ASN A 255 -22.33 -10.21 -3.00
C ASN A 255 -22.32 -9.58 -4.40
N ALA A 256 -22.20 -10.38 -5.46
CA ALA A 256 -22.38 -9.91 -6.84
C ALA A 256 -23.75 -9.22 -7.01
N GLY A 257 -24.81 -9.81 -6.45
CA GLY A 257 -26.13 -9.19 -6.43
C GLY A 257 -26.17 -7.83 -5.71
N VAL A 258 -25.44 -7.68 -4.60
CA VAL A 258 -25.31 -6.40 -3.88
C VAL A 258 -24.58 -5.36 -4.72
N CYS A 259 -23.49 -5.74 -5.41
CA CYS A 259 -22.80 -4.83 -6.33
C CYS A 259 -23.74 -4.33 -7.43
N ILE A 260 -24.49 -5.21 -8.09
CA ILE A 260 -25.44 -4.81 -9.15
C ILE A 260 -26.57 -3.95 -8.60
N LEU A 261 -27.15 -4.34 -7.47
CA LEU A 261 -28.20 -3.57 -6.80
C LEU A 261 -27.71 -2.15 -6.51
N SER A 262 -26.55 -2.02 -5.86
CA SER A 262 -26.01 -0.71 -5.50
C SER A 262 -25.70 0.16 -6.73
N LEU A 263 -25.16 -0.43 -7.79
CA LEU A 263 -24.91 0.25 -9.06
C LEU A 263 -26.21 0.81 -9.68
N LEU A 264 -27.27 0.01 -9.74
CA LEU A 264 -28.55 0.40 -10.34
C LEU A 264 -29.27 1.47 -9.53
N TYR A 265 -29.44 1.25 -8.22
CA TYR A 265 -30.14 2.20 -7.34
C TYR A 265 -29.31 3.44 -6.99
N GLY A 266 -27.98 3.37 -7.14
CA GLY A 266 -27.08 4.52 -7.07
C GLY A 266 -27.09 5.36 -8.36
N ASN A 267 -27.43 4.76 -9.51
CA ASN A 267 -27.68 5.41 -10.79
C ASN A 267 -26.63 6.46 -11.20
N GLY A 268 -25.34 6.11 -11.06
CA GLY A 268 -24.23 7.00 -11.42
C GLY A 268 -23.80 7.98 -10.33
N ASP A 269 -24.50 8.04 -9.19
CA ASP A 269 -24.05 8.81 -8.02
C ASP A 269 -23.05 7.99 -7.19
N PHE A 270 -21.80 8.43 -7.17
CA PHE A 270 -20.71 7.77 -6.44
C PHE A 270 -21.06 7.54 -4.96
N ALA A 271 -21.47 8.59 -4.27
CA ALA A 271 -21.71 8.53 -2.83
C ALA A 271 -22.87 7.59 -2.53
N ARG A 272 -23.97 7.73 -3.26
CA ARG A 272 -25.15 6.91 -3.03
C ARG A 272 -24.89 5.43 -3.30
N THR A 273 -24.09 5.12 -4.31
CA THR A 273 -23.73 3.74 -4.66
C THR A 273 -22.99 3.05 -3.50
N ILE A 274 -21.93 3.66 -2.96
CA ILE A 274 -21.16 3.05 -1.85
C ILE A 274 -21.97 3.02 -0.54
N GLU A 275 -22.84 4.00 -0.31
CA GLU A 275 -23.76 4.06 0.83
C GLU A 275 -24.76 2.89 0.77
N ILE A 276 -25.35 2.62 -0.41
CA ILE A 276 -26.28 1.50 -0.61
C ILE A 276 -25.57 0.16 -0.44
N ALA A 277 -24.39 -0.02 -1.05
CA ALA A 277 -23.60 -1.24 -0.90
C ALA A 277 -23.32 -1.56 0.57
N THR A 278 -22.94 -0.55 1.35
CA THR A 278 -22.72 -0.67 2.80
C THR A 278 -23.99 -1.03 3.55
N MET A 279 -25.12 -0.39 3.24
CA MET A 279 -26.41 -0.66 3.90
C MET A 279 -27.00 -2.04 3.58
N CYS A 280 -26.53 -2.70 2.51
CA CYS A 280 -26.97 -4.05 2.15
C CYS A 280 -26.35 -5.14 3.03
N GLY A 281 -25.41 -4.82 3.93
CA GLY A 281 -24.73 -5.79 4.78
C GLY A 281 -23.90 -6.79 3.98
N TRP A 282 -23.64 -7.96 4.58
CA TRP A 282 -22.72 -8.98 4.04
C TRP A 282 -21.29 -8.43 3.93
N ASP A 283 -20.58 -8.68 2.82
CA ASP A 283 -19.18 -8.31 2.67
C ASP A 283 -19.04 -6.83 2.26
N THR A 284 -19.29 -5.95 3.22
CA THR A 284 -19.59 -4.54 2.94
C THR A 284 -18.40 -3.72 2.43
N ASP A 285 -17.19 -3.97 2.93
CA ASP A 285 -15.96 -3.33 2.44
C ASP A 285 -15.69 -3.70 0.99
N CYS A 286 -15.78 -4.98 0.63
CA CYS A 286 -15.55 -5.41 -0.75
C CYS A 286 -16.62 -4.91 -1.71
N ASN A 287 -17.90 -5.05 -1.33
CA ASN A 287 -19.00 -4.64 -2.17
C ASN A 287 -18.96 -3.14 -2.43
N ALA A 288 -18.73 -2.34 -1.38
CA ALA A 288 -18.59 -0.89 -1.51
C ALA A 288 -17.28 -0.48 -2.22
N GLY A 289 -16.19 -1.22 -2.00
CA GLY A 289 -14.90 -1.02 -2.64
C GLY A 289 -14.98 -1.20 -4.16
N ASN A 290 -15.45 -2.35 -4.63
CA ASN A 290 -15.52 -2.64 -6.07
C ASN A 290 -16.43 -1.65 -6.82
N VAL A 291 -17.63 -1.38 -6.30
CA VAL A 291 -18.52 -0.38 -6.92
C VAL A 291 -17.99 1.04 -6.77
N GLY A 292 -17.25 1.32 -5.69
CA GLY A 292 -16.50 2.55 -5.49
C GLY A 292 -15.48 2.78 -6.60
N THR A 293 -14.73 1.75 -7.00
CA THR A 293 -13.79 1.83 -8.13
C THR A 293 -14.51 2.12 -9.44
N ILE A 294 -15.57 1.37 -9.74
CA ILE A 294 -16.36 1.55 -10.96
C ILE A 294 -16.87 2.99 -11.06
N LEU A 295 -17.49 3.51 -9.99
CA LEU A 295 -18.04 4.86 -9.98
C LEU A 295 -16.96 5.93 -9.95
N GLY A 296 -15.85 5.71 -9.25
CA GLY A 296 -14.70 6.62 -9.26
C GLY A 296 -14.17 6.84 -10.67
N VAL A 297 -14.02 5.77 -11.45
CA VAL A 297 -13.65 5.86 -12.87
C VAL A 297 -14.74 6.54 -13.70
N PHE A 298 -16.01 6.16 -13.48
CA PHE A 298 -17.15 6.67 -14.25
C PHE A 298 -17.34 8.19 -14.09
N THR A 299 -17.22 8.70 -12.86
CA THR A 299 -17.47 10.12 -12.53
C THR A 299 -16.21 10.98 -12.53
N GLY A 300 -15.03 10.37 -12.48
CA GLY A 300 -13.78 11.06 -12.15
C GLY A 300 -13.78 11.63 -10.73
N THR A 301 -12.70 12.31 -10.37
CA THR A 301 -12.48 12.93 -9.05
C THR A 301 -13.59 13.91 -8.67
N SER A 302 -14.18 14.60 -9.66
CA SER A 302 -15.26 15.57 -9.45
C SER A 302 -16.57 14.96 -8.93
N GLY A 303 -16.80 13.66 -9.15
CA GLY A 303 -17.97 12.96 -8.60
C GLY A 303 -17.77 12.44 -7.18
N ILE A 304 -16.53 12.41 -6.68
CA ILE A 304 -16.22 11.92 -5.34
C ILE A 304 -16.37 13.07 -4.34
N ALA A 305 -17.42 13.00 -3.52
CA ALA A 305 -17.68 14.03 -2.52
C ALA A 305 -16.53 14.17 -1.51
N ASP A 306 -16.21 15.41 -1.15
CA ASP A 306 -15.14 15.76 -0.20
C ASP A 306 -15.26 15.02 1.15
N ARG A 307 -16.47 14.69 1.59
CA ARG A 307 -16.70 13.93 2.84
C ARG A 307 -16.12 12.52 2.80
N TYR A 308 -15.97 11.92 1.62
CA TYR A 308 -15.35 10.62 1.42
C TYR A 308 -13.87 10.73 1.09
N ARG A 309 -13.48 11.71 0.28
CA ARG A 309 -12.10 11.91 -0.16
C ARG A 309 -11.17 12.49 0.91
N LYS A 310 -11.59 13.55 1.61
CA LYS A 310 -10.75 14.26 2.60
C LYS A 310 -10.26 13.35 3.73
N PRO A 311 -11.07 12.44 4.28
CA PRO A 311 -10.58 11.57 5.36
C PRO A 311 -9.56 10.53 4.90
N ILE A 312 -9.54 10.12 3.62
CA ILE A 312 -8.49 9.26 3.04
C ILE A 312 -7.18 10.06 2.92
N ASN A 313 -7.26 11.33 2.49
CA ASN A 313 -6.13 12.24 2.39
C ASN A 313 -4.94 11.63 1.63
N ASP A 314 -5.20 10.95 0.50
CA ASP A 314 -4.18 10.30 -0.35
C ASP A 314 -3.29 9.25 0.30
N PHE A 315 -3.58 8.81 1.53
CA PHE A 315 -2.80 7.81 2.23
C PHE A 315 -3.60 6.53 2.43
N ILE A 316 -2.97 5.39 2.16
CA ILE A 316 -3.45 4.06 2.54
C ILE A 316 -2.33 3.29 3.23
N ALA A 317 -2.67 2.67 4.36
CA ALA A 317 -1.83 1.65 4.96
C ALA A 317 -2.09 0.33 4.22
N THR A 318 -1.02 -0.34 3.77
CA THR A 318 -1.13 -1.71 3.25
C THR A 318 -0.30 -2.68 4.10
N SER A 319 -0.44 -3.98 3.89
CA SER A 319 0.24 -5.01 4.68
C SER A 319 0.94 -6.03 3.81
N SER A 320 2.25 -5.88 3.67
CA SER A 320 3.16 -6.83 3.05
C SER A 320 4.44 -7.01 3.88
N VAL A 321 5.36 -7.83 3.39
CA VAL A 321 6.72 -7.93 3.91
C VAL A 321 7.53 -6.63 3.78
N SER A 322 7.14 -5.73 2.88
CA SER A 322 7.85 -4.48 2.66
C SER A 322 7.21 -3.33 3.43
N GLY A 323 7.72 -3.06 4.64
CA GLY A 323 7.28 -1.93 5.45
C GLY A 323 7.38 -0.56 4.76
N TYR A 324 8.31 -0.41 3.80
CA TYR A 324 8.44 0.83 3.00
C TYR A 324 7.29 1.00 1.99
N LEU A 325 6.85 -0.11 1.38
CA LEU A 325 5.74 -0.11 0.41
C LEU A 325 4.36 -0.10 1.09
N ASN A 326 4.33 -0.40 2.39
CA ASN A 326 3.12 -0.37 3.21
C ASN A 326 2.61 1.06 3.49
N ILE A 327 3.41 2.09 3.18
CA ILE A 327 3.04 3.50 3.23
C ILE A 327 2.73 3.95 1.79
N LEU A 328 1.47 3.81 1.38
CA LEU A 328 1.06 4.06 0.00
C LEU A 328 0.49 5.47 -0.17
N ASP A 329 1.11 6.23 -1.08
CA ASP A 329 0.59 7.50 -1.61
C ASP A 329 -0.25 7.24 -2.87
N ILE A 330 -1.55 7.50 -2.80
CA ILE A 330 -2.50 7.18 -3.88
C ILE A 330 -2.15 7.88 -5.20
N PRO A 331 -1.82 9.19 -5.24
CA PRO A 331 -1.38 9.88 -6.46
C PRO A 331 -0.17 9.21 -7.12
N THR A 332 0.87 8.86 -6.33
CA THR A 332 2.09 8.22 -6.84
C THR A 332 1.82 6.82 -7.37
N PHE A 333 1.01 6.04 -6.65
CA PHE A 333 0.59 4.71 -7.11
C PHE A 333 -0.19 4.80 -8.43
N SER A 334 -1.12 5.76 -8.53
CA SER A 334 -1.94 5.97 -9.74
C SER A 334 -1.10 6.33 -10.96
N LYS A 335 -0.06 7.16 -10.78
CA LYS A 335 0.91 7.47 -11.85
C LYS A 335 1.69 6.22 -12.31
N SER A 336 2.15 5.41 -11.36
CA SER A 336 2.84 4.14 -11.66
C SER A 336 1.94 3.17 -12.42
N LEU A 337 0.68 3.03 -11.99
CA LEU A 337 -0.33 2.20 -12.65
C LEU A 337 -0.67 2.71 -14.06
N ALA A 338 -0.84 4.02 -14.24
CA ALA A 338 -1.09 4.60 -15.55
C ALA A 338 0.10 4.39 -16.52
N LEU A 339 1.34 4.56 -16.05
CA LEU A 339 2.55 4.26 -16.83
C LEU A 339 2.58 2.77 -17.27
N LEU A 340 2.18 1.87 -16.38
CA LEU A 340 2.04 0.46 -16.72
C LEU A 340 0.93 0.23 -17.76
N GLY A 341 -0.20 0.94 -17.65
CA GLY A 341 -1.31 0.90 -18.62
C GLY A 341 -0.87 1.34 -20.02
N TYR A 342 -0.12 2.44 -20.13
CA TYR A 342 0.48 2.88 -21.39
C TYR A 342 1.41 1.82 -21.98
N LYS A 343 2.28 1.23 -21.15
CA LYS A 343 3.17 0.14 -21.56
C LYS A 343 2.38 -1.07 -22.07
N MET A 344 1.35 -1.51 -21.35
CA MET A 344 0.49 -2.64 -21.77
C MET A 344 -0.28 -2.36 -23.05
N ALA A 345 -0.65 -1.12 -23.30
CA ALA A 345 -1.31 -0.70 -24.53
C ALA A 345 -0.35 -0.44 -25.70
N ASN A 346 0.96 -0.69 -25.53
CA ASN A 346 2.03 -0.37 -26.47
C ASN A 346 1.93 1.08 -26.99
N GLN A 347 1.65 2.02 -26.08
CA GLN A 347 1.55 3.45 -26.36
C GLN A 347 2.55 4.21 -25.50
N GLU A 348 3.16 5.24 -26.06
CA GLU A 348 4.03 6.14 -25.29
C GLU A 348 3.18 6.97 -24.31
N PRO A 349 3.56 7.04 -23.02
CA PRO A 349 2.89 7.90 -22.07
C PRO A 349 3.17 9.39 -22.37
N PRO A 350 2.27 10.30 -21.96
CA PRO A 350 2.51 11.74 -22.02
C PRO A 350 3.80 12.11 -21.29
N VAL A 351 4.55 13.08 -21.84
CA VAL A 351 5.82 13.55 -21.26
C VAL A 351 5.62 14.11 -19.86
N GLU A 352 4.46 14.74 -19.62
CA GLU A 352 4.05 15.26 -18.33
C GLU A 352 4.00 14.14 -17.28
N LEU A 353 3.41 12.98 -17.60
CA LEU A 353 3.35 11.83 -16.70
C LEU A 353 4.74 11.23 -16.43
N LEU A 354 5.61 11.15 -17.44
CA LEU A 354 7.00 10.70 -17.27
C LEU A 354 7.81 11.62 -16.35
N ASN A 355 7.56 12.93 -16.41
CA ASN A 355 8.22 13.90 -15.55
C ASN A 355 7.66 13.91 -14.12
N SER A 356 6.40 13.51 -13.97
CA SER A 356 5.59 13.51 -12.75
C SER A 356 5.85 12.31 -11.82
N TYR A 357 6.66 11.34 -12.25
CA TYR A 357 6.96 10.11 -11.51
C TYR A 357 8.46 9.86 -11.38
N ARG A 358 8.87 9.45 -10.18
CA ARG A 358 10.24 9.03 -9.81
C ARG A 358 10.14 7.79 -8.93
N GLU A 359 10.60 6.64 -9.41
CA GLU A 359 10.45 5.37 -8.67
C GLU A 359 11.27 5.34 -7.37
N GLU A 360 12.45 5.95 -7.37
CA GLU A 360 13.46 5.82 -6.29
C GLU A 360 13.49 7.02 -5.33
N GLU A 361 12.58 7.97 -5.51
CA GLU A 361 12.46 9.19 -4.71
C GLU A 361 11.01 9.41 -4.29
N ILE A 362 10.81 10.12 -3.18
CA ILE A 362 9.51 10.74 -2.95
C ILE A 362 9.44 11.99 -3.83
N TYR A 363 8.45 12.04 -4.73
CA TYR A 363 8.24 13.15 -5.65
C TYR A 363 6.76 13.52 -5.72
N PHE A 364 6.39 14.63 -5.08
CA PHE A 364 5.01 15.12 -5.00
C PHE A 364 4.89 16.41 -5.80
N ASP A 365 4.00 16.43 -6.80
CA ASP A 365 3.80 17.56 -7.72
C ASP A 365 2.37 18.12 -7.73
N PHE A 366 1.46 17.52 -6.96
CA PHE A 366 0.07 17.98 -6.76
C PHE A 366 -0.73 18.22 -8.06
N THR A 367 -0.35 17.55 -9.15
CA THR A 367 -0.98 17.72 -10.48
C THR A 367 -2.39 17.12 -10.57
N LEU A 368 -2.67 16.10 -9.77
CA LEU A 368 -3.95 15.40 -9.76
C LEU A 368 -5.02 16.22 -9.00
N PRO A 369 -6.23 16.42 -9.56
CA PRO A 369 -7.28 17.20 -8.92
C PRO A 369 -7.66 16.67 -7.54
N GLY A 370 -7.57 17.53 -6.52
CA GLY A 370 -7.85 17.16 -5.14
C GLY A 370 -6.64 16.62 -4.37
N SER A 371 -5.55 16.27 -5.03
CA SER A 371 -4.38 15.65 -4.40
C SER A 371 -3.75 16.55 -3.32
N THR A 372 -3.48 15.95 -2.16
CA THR A 372 -2.74 16.52 -1.03
C THR A 372 -1.50 15.70 -0.67
N HIS A 373 -1.28 14.54 -1.30
CA HIS A 373 -0.15 13.65 -1.00
C HIS A 373 0.02 13.33 0.50
N GLY A 374 -1.09 13.26 1.24
CA GLY A 374 -1.05 12.97 2.67
C GLY A 374 -0.53 14.10 3.57
N PHE A 375 -0.34 15.32 3.05
CA PHE A 375 0.07 16.44 3.89
C PHE A 375 -0.97 16.76 4.97
N ARG A 376 -0.47 17.14 6.15
CA ARG A 376 -1.26 17.42 7.36
C ARG A 376 -0.84 18.74 7.99
N THR A 377 -1.68 19.23 8.88
CA THR A 377 -1.40 20.36 9.77
C THR A 377 -1.75 20.02 11.20
N ASP A 378 -0.95 20.50 12.15
CA ASP A 378 -1.23 20.37 13.58
C ASP A 378 -2.18 21.47 14.11
N PHE A 379 -2.46 22.50 13.32
CA PHE A 379 -3.28 23.64 13.74
C PHE A 379 -4.35 24.00 12.69
N PRO A 380 -5.32 23.09 12.43
CA PRO A 380 -6.33 23.23 11.38
C PRO A 380 -7.22 24.48 11.52
N PHE A 381 -7.28 25.08 12.72
CA PHE A 381 -8.06 26.29 12.97
C PHE A 381 -7.48 27.54 12.27
N LYS A 382 -6.14 27.65 12.18
CA LYS A 382 -5.48 28.79 11.52
C LYS A 382 -4.77 28.42 10.22
N THR A 383 -4.59 27.13 9.99
CA THR A 383 -3.88 26.63 8.81
C THR A 383 -4.67 25.47 8.25
N PHE A 384 -5.30 25.61 7.09
CA PHE A 384 -5.97 24.47 6.45
C PHE A 384 -5.43 24.25 5.03
N LEU A 385 -5.41 22.98 4.65
CA LEU A 385 -4.78 22.49 3.44
C LEU A 385 -5.83 22.11 2.42
N ARG A 386 -5.57 22.41 1.15
CA ARG A 386 -6.37 21.91 0.03
C ARG A 386 -5.56 21.92 -1.25
N HIS A 387 -5.98 21.10 -2.21
CA HIS A 387 -5.51 21.21 -3.58
C HIS A 387 -5.93 22.54 -4.21
N ASN A 388 -5.07 23.09 -5.06
CA ASN A 388 -5.33 24.23 -5.91
C ASN A 388 -4.95 23.88 -7.36
N SER A 389 -5.88 24.09 -8.30
CA SER A 389 -5.70 23.76 -9.73
C SER A 389 -5.06 24.88 -10.55
N ASP A 390 -4.97 26.08 -10.02
CA ASP A 390 -4.75 27.31 -10.80
C ASP A 390 -3.32 27.83 -10.69
N ASN A 391 -2.68 27.60 -9.55
CA ASN A 391 -1.34 28.07 -9.24
C ASN A 391 -0.37 26.88 -9.18
N GLY A 392 0.73 26.97 -9.93
CA GLY A 392 1.85 26.03 -9.90
C GLY A 392 3.07 26.65 -10.56
N TYR A 393 4.24 26.06 -10.34
CA TYR A 393 5.52 26.56 -10.85
C TYR A 393 5.86 25.97 -12.22
N GLN A 394 5.92 24.64 -12.30
CA GLN A 394 6.20 23.92 -13.56
C GLN A 394 4.95 23.24 -14.15
N SER A 395 3.99 22.91 -13.30
CA SER A 395 2.76 22.22 -13.69
C SER A 395 1.54 22.99 -13.20
N LYS A 396 0.34 22.57 -13.61
CA LYS A 396 -0.90 23.06 -13.01
C LYS A 396 -1.23 22.17 -11.82
N GLY A 397 -1.27 22.75 -10.63
CA GLY A 397 -1.49 22.01 -9.39
C GLY A 397 -0.55 22.47 -8.28
N SER A 398 -1.08 22.69 -7.10
CA SER A 398 -0.28 22.90 -5.89
C SER A 398 -1.07 22.52 -4.63
N LEU A 399 -0.36 22.30 -3.54
CA LEU A 399 -0.95 22.30 -2.21
C LEU A 399 -1.09 23.73 -1.72
N GLU A 400 -2.32 24.25 -1.65
CA GLU A 400 -2.60 25.52 -0.99
C GLU A 400 -2.68 25.33 0.52
N ILE A 401 -1.94 26.16 1.23
CA ILE A 401 -1.94 26.29 2.67
C ILE A 401 -2.49 27.67 2.98
N PHE A 402 -3.74 27.74 3.42
CA PHE A 402 -4.34 29.00 3.83
C PHE A 402 -3.92 29.34 5.26
N ILE A 403 -3.54 30.59 5.52
CA ILE A 403 -3.13 31.07 6.85
C ILE A 403 -4.10 32.15 7.30
N ASP A 404 -4.91 31.84 8.33
CA ASP A 404 -5.91 32.75 8.88
C ASP A 404 -5.40 33.50 10.11
N ARG A 405 -5.01 34.75 9.91
CA ARG A 405 -4.79 35.75 10.98
C ARG A 405 -3.86 35.24 12.09
N MET A 406 -2.73 34.66 11.71
CA MET A 406 -1.68 34.21 12.62
C MET A 406 -0.95 35.40 13.25
N ILE A 407 -0.56 35.28 14.53
CA ILE A 407 0.16 36.31 15.28
C ILE A 407 1.45 35.77 15.87
N LYS A 408 2.34 36.67 16.29
CA LYS A 408 3.60 36.34 16.95
C LYS A 408 3.38 35.42 18.15
N GLY A 409 4.16 34.34 18.20
CA GLY A 409 4.08 33.31 19.23
C GLY A 409 3.17 32.14 18.87
N GLU A 410 2.35 32.27 17.83
CA GLU A 410 1.66 31.13 17.23
C GLU A 410 2.52 30.52 16.13
N SER A 411 2.35 29.22 15.94
CA SER A 411 3.01 28.46 14.87
C SER A 411 2.09 27.34 14.41
N SER A 412 2.27 26.89 13.17
CA SER A 412 1.64 25.65 12.69
C SER A 412 2.66 24.81 11.94
N LYS A 413 2.69 23.52 12.23
CA LYS A 413 3.38 22.52 11.43
C LYS A 413 2.54 22.17 10.22
N VAL A 414 3.18 22.10 9.07
CA VAL A 414 2.66 21.44 7.87
C VAL A 414 3.65 20.36 7.45
N PHE A 415 3.19 19.12 7.32
CA PHE A 415 4.09 17.98 7.24
C PHE A 415 3.53 16.78 6.49
N TYR A 416 4.47 15.99 5.98
CA TYR A 416 4.27 14.63 5.49
C TYR A 416 4.63 13.63 6.59
N LYS A 417 3.93 12.48 6.60
CA LYS A 417 4.15 11.38 7.56
C LYS A 417 4.83 10.19 6.85
N PRO A 418 6.16 10.06 6.97
CA PRO A 418 6.94 9.01 6.29
C PRO A 418 7.05 7.71 7.10
N PHE A 419 6.45 7.64 8.29
CA PHE A 419 6.45 6.48 9.17
C PHE A 419 5.25 6.54 10.12
N TYR A 420 4.70 5.36 10.45
CA TYR A 420 3.52 5.22 11.29
C TYR A 420 3.73 4.25 12.45
N ARG A 421 3.12 4.54 13.60
CA ARG A 421 3.12 3.71 14.82
C ARG A 421 1.72 3.20 15.14
N ARG A 422 1.63 2.15 15.96
CA ARG A 422 0.36 1.57 16.44
C ARG A 422 -0.60 2.60 17.05
N GLU A 423 -0.08 3.60 17.76
CA GLU A 423 -0.90 4.66 18.40
C GLU A 423 -1.73 5.51 17.42
N GLU A 424 -1.39 5.47 16.13
CA GLU A 424 -2.02 6.24 15.06
C GLU A 424 -3.20 5.52 14.41
N PHE A 425 -3.44 4.25 14.77
CA PHE A 425 -4.53 3.43 14.24
C PHE A 425 -5.58 3.16 15.33
N ASN A 426 -6.83 2.96 14.90
CA ASN A 426 -7.91 2.53 15.79
C ASN A 426 -8.03 1.01 15.89
N ASP A 427 -7.55 0.29 14.87
CA ASP A 427 -7.52 -1.16 14.78
C ASP A 427 -6.25 -1.64 14.06
N GLU A 428 -6.08 -2.96 13.99
CA GLU A 428 -4.92 -3.61 13.39
C GLU A 428 -5.32 -4.92 12.71
N LYS A 429 -6.45 -4.93 11.97
CA LYS A 429 -7.05 -6.12 11.31
C LYS A 429 -5.98 -6.94 10.57
N TYR A 430 -5.21 -6.28 9.71
CA TYR A 430 -4.14 -6.90 8.92
C TYR A 430 -2.71 -6.56 9.36
N LYS A 431 -2.53 -6.10 10.60
CA LYS A 431 -1.22 -5.90 11.24
C LYS A 431 -0.19 -5.19 10.33
N PRO A 432 -0.50 -4.01 9.76
CA PRO A 432 0.41 -3.36 8.84
C PRO A 432 1.71 -2.94 9.55
N THR A 433 2.85 -3.39 9.04
CA THR A 433 4.18 -2.98 9.54
C THR A 433 4.77 -1.92 8.63
N PHE A 434 5.65 -1.07 9.17
CA PHE A 434 6.19 0.07 8.44
C PHE A 434 7.71 0.16 8.55
N ALA A 435 8.34 0.66 7.51
CA ALA A 435 9.72 1.14 7.51
C ALA A 435 9.72 2.60 7.05
N PRO A 436 10.54 3.49 7.64
CA PRO A 436 10.55 4.90 7.26
C PRO A 436 10.81 5.11 5.76
N GLN A 437 10.14 6.11 5.19
CA GLN A 437 10.42 6.58 3.82
C GLN A 437 11.45 7.71 3.77
N ILE A 438 11.94 8.15 4.94
CA ILE A 438 13.00 9.13 5.07
C ILE A 438 14.00 8.69 6.16
N TYR A 439 15.28 8.93 5.90
CA TYR A 439 16.37 8.62 6.81
C TYR A 439 17.37 9.78 6.88
N SER A 440 18.16 9.81 7.95
CA SER A 440 19.30 10.72 8.12
C SER A 440 20.23 10.71 6.90
N GLY A 441 20.80 11.88 6.56
CA GLY A 441 21.69 12.06 5.40
C GLY A 441 21.01 12.34 4.06
N GLN A 442 19.71 12.04 3.92
CA GLN A 442 18.96 12.37 2.70
C GLN A 442 18.68 13.88 2.59
N SER A 443 18.38 14.35 1.39
CA SER A 443 17.97 15.72 1.12
C SER A 443 16.47 15.83 0.99
N VAL A 444 15.92 16.91 1.53
CA VAL A 444 14.52 17.32 1.34
C VAL A 444 14.52 18.64 0.57
N SER A 445 13.72 18.74 -0.48
CA SER A 445 13.53 20.01 -1.20
C SER A 445 12.06 20.30 -1.45
N LEU A 446 11.68 21.57 -1.40
CA LEU A 446 10.35 22.02 -1.78
C LEU A 446 10.38 23.35 -2.54
N LYS A 447 9.42 23.50 -3.45
CA LYS A 447 9.14 24.75 -4.17
C LYS A 447 7.87 25.37 -3.59
N ILE A 448 8.01 26.56 -3.02
CA ILE A 448 6.91 27.23 -2.32
C ILE A 448 6.74 28.69 -2.75
N TYR A 449 5.50 29.06 -3.08
CA TYR A 449 5.11 30.44 -3.36
C TYR A 449 4.47 31.06 -2.12
N SER A 450 4.79 32.33 -1.83
CA SER A 450 4.15 33.09 -0.75
C SER A 450 3.23 34.16 -1.34
N ASP A 451 1.93 34.08 -1.02
CA ASP A 451 0.90 35.05 -1.36
C ASP A 451 0.35 35.68 -0.06
N LYS A 452 1.15 36.54 0.55
CA LYS A 452 0.78 37.27 1.76
C LYS A 452 -0.08 38.47 1.38
N ILE A 453 -1.27 38.54 1.97
CA ILE A 453 -2.23 39.63 1.78
C ILE A 453 -2.09 40.70 2.88
N GLN A 454 -1.88 40.28 4.13
CA GLN A 454 -1.75 41.18 5.29
C GLN A 454 -0.74 40.64 6.30
N GLY A 455 -0.16 41.54 7.09
CA GLY A 455 0.80 41.20 8.15
C GLY A 455 2.26 41.31 7.71
N GLU A 456 3.12 40.79 8.57
CA GLU A 456 4.53 40.57 8.30
C GLU A 456 4.75 39.26 7.53
N ASP A 457 5.92 39.12 6.91
CA ASP A 457 6.27 37.95 6.10
C ASP A 457 6.19 36.65 6.90
N PHE A 458 5.85 35.56 6.21
CA PHE A 458 5.90 34.22 6.78
C PHE A 458 7.36 33.77 6.93
N ILE A 459 7.63 33.12 8.06
CA ILE A 459 8.90 32.46 8.36
C ILE A 459 8.62 30.97 8.30
N LEU A 460 9.42 30.24 7.52
CA LEU A 460 9.39 28.79 7.49
C LEU A 460 10.59 28.23 8.22
N THR A 461 10.36 27.32 9.15
CA THR A 461 11.42 26.57 9.83
C THR A 461 11.28 25.10 9.46
N PRO A 462 12.11 24.56 8.55
CA PRO A 462 12.12 23.13 8.26
C PRO A 462 12.37 22.31 9.53
N TYR A 463 11.75 21.14 9.61
CA TYR A 463 11.92 20.26 10.77
C TYR A 463 11.73 18.79 10.40
N ILE A 464 12.25 17.93 11.28
CA ILE A 464 11.85 16.53 11.39
C ILE A 464 11.35 16.26 12.80
N ARG A 465 10.51 15.24 12.97
CA ARG A 465 10.13 14.74 14.30
C ARG A 465 10.60 13.31 14.48
N ASN A 466 11.24 13.07 15.63
CA ASN A 466 11.68 11.76 16.05
C ASN A 466 10.50 10.95 16.62
N THR A 467 10.39 9.68 16.26
CA THR A 467 9.25 8.83 16.62
C THR A 467 9.27 8.43 18.10
N TYR A 468 10.44 8.15 18.67
CA TYR A 468 10.55 7.67 20.04
C TYR A 468 10.57 8.84 21.02
N SER A 469 11.45 9.83 20.82
CA SER A 469 11.53 10.98 21.72
C SER A 469 10.37 11.97 21.57
N LYS A 470 9.64 11.92 20.45
CA LYS A 470 8.64 12.93 20.01
C LYS A 470 9.23 14.34 19.85
N GLU A 471 10.54 14.46 19.86
CA GLU A 471 11.24 15.73 19.72
C GLU A 471 11.11 16.27 18.30
N THR A 472 10.87 17.58 18.20
CA THR A 472 10.86 18.32 16.93
C THR A 472 12.23 18.95 16.72
N VAL A 473 13.04 18.37 15.84
CA VAL A 473 14.36 18.89 15.49
C VAL A 473 14.20 20.00 14.45
N LYS A 474 14.32 21.25 14.90
CA LYS A 474 14.21 22.44 14.04
C LYS A 474 15.53 22.72 13.32
N LEU A 475 15.44 23.06 12.04
CA LEU A 475 16.56 23.46 11.20
C LEU A 475 16.56 25.00 11.02
N ASN A 476 17.45 25.50 10.18
CA ASN A 476 17.59 26.94 9.96
C ASN A 476 16.31 27.54 9.36
N SER A 477 15.76 28.54 10.05
CA SER A 477 14.60 29.28 9.56
C SER A 477 14.92 30.07 8.29
N ILE A 478 13.95 30.10 7.38
CA ILE A 478 14.02 30.74 6.07
C ILE A 478 12.90 31.76 6.03
N LYS A 479 13.26 33.01 5.75
CA LYS A 479 12.29 34.06 5.47
C LYS A 479 11.89 33.95 4.01
N LEU A 480 10.59 33.78 3.74
CA LEU A 480 10.11 33.74 2.37
C LEU A 480 10.08 35.14 1.77
N THR A 481 10.51 35.25 0.51
CA THR A 481 10.20 36.43 -0.31
C THR A 481 8.75 36.31 -0.77
N ASN A 482 7.97 37.37 -0.53
CA ASN A 482 6.58 37.42 -0.96
C ASN A 482 6.46 37.57 -2.48
N ASP A 483 5.36 37.08 -3.03
CA ASP A 483 4.98 37.15 -4.45
C ASP A 483 5.97 36.46 -5.40
N GLU A 484 6.82 35.57 -4.89
CA GLU A 484 7.82 34.82 -5.65
C GLU A 484 7.89 33.33 -5.22
N TRP A 485 8.42 32.50 -6.11
CA TRP A 485 8.73 31.10 -5.81
C TRP A 485 10.06 30.98 -5.08
N ASN A 486 10.02 30.40 -3.89
CA ASN A 486 11.16 30.15 -3.02
C ASN A 486 11.56 28.67 -3.13
N ARG A 487 12.87 28.40 -3.09
CA ARG A 487 13.41 27.04 -2.94
C ARG A 487 13.85 26.87 -1.49
N VAL A 488 13.27 25.88 -0.82
CA VAL A 488 13.71 25.45 0.51
C VAL A 488 14.33 24.07 0.36
N GLU A 489 15.53 23.90 0.91
CA GLU A 489 16.28 22.65 0.83
C GLU A 489 17.10 22.45 2.10
N PHE A 490 17.12 21.22 2.61
CA PHE A 490 17.89 20.84 3.78
C PHE A 490 18.29 19.37 3.74
N VAL A 491 19.34 19.03 4.49
CA VAL A 491 19.75 17.64 4.73
C VAL A 491 19.14 17.18 6.05
N VAL A 492 18.57 15.97 6.05
CA VAL A 492 18.02 15.33 7.24
C VAL A 492 19.14 15.09 8.23
N PRO A 493 19.06 15.65 9.46
CA PRO A 493 20.12 15.51 10.45
C PRO A 493 20.22 14.07 10.96
N ASP A 494 21.33 13.76 11.63
CA ASP A 494 21.43 12.53 12.41
C ASP A 494 20.39 12.53 13.54
N THR A 495 19.82 11.37 13.80
CA THR A 495 18.75 11.12 14.78
C THR A 495 19.23 10.22 15.92
N ASP A 496 20.52 9.89 15.95
CA ASP A 496 21.14 8.99 16.91
C ASP A 496 20.41 7.62 16.99
N GLY A 497 19.94 7.13 15.84
CA GLY A 497 19.22 5.86 15.72
C GLY A 497 17.72 5.88 16.05
N ASP A 498 17.12 7.06 16.24
CA ASP A 498 15.66 7.23 16.26
C ASP A 498 15.09 7.21 14.82
N LEU A 499 13.80 6.92 14.66
CA LEU A 499 13.14 6.98 13.34
C LEU A 499 12.39 8.30 13.18
N ILE A 500 12.11 8.69 11.94
CA ILE A 500 11.45 9.96 11.63
C ILE A 500 9.98 9.71 11.29
N ASP A 501 9.05 10.32 12.04
CA ASP A 501 7.60 10.16 11.85
C ASP A 501 6.88 11.42 11.32
N GLU A 502 7.59 12.56 11.24
CA GLU A 502 7.14 13.77 10.54
C GLU A 502 8.34 14.43 9.84
N VAL A 503 8.10 14.94 8.63
CA VAL A 503 9.02 15.84 7.93
C VAL A 503 8.21 16.97 7.30
N GLY A 504 8.66 18.20 7.48
CA GLY A 504 7.92 19.36 6.98
C GLY A 504 8.50 20.68 7.43
N PHE A 505 7.63 21.64 7.65
CA PHE A 505 8.01 22.99 8.06
C PHE A 505 7.02 23.55 9.08
N ILE A 506 7.57 24.38 9.96
CA ILE A 506 6.81 25.18 10.91
C ILE A 506 6.63 26.56 10.27
N ILE A 507 5.39 26.99 10.17
CA ILE A 507 4.99 28.31 9.69
C ILE A 507 4.83 29.22 10.91
N GLU A 508 5.53 30.35 10.89
CA GLU A 508 5.46 31.40 11.91
C GLU A 508 5.33 32.77 11.23
N SER A 509 4.90 33.78 11.99
CA SER A 509 4.96 35.18 11.55
C SER A 509 5.25 36.10 12.74
N PRO A 510 6.09 37.13 12.57
CA PRO A 510 6.31 38.13 13.62
C PRO A 510 5.15 39.14 13.75
N SER A 511 4.06 38.95 12.99
CA SER A 511 2.87 39.81 12.96
C SER A 511 2.24 40.05 14.33
N GLU A 512 1.94 41.31 14.65
CA GLU A 512 1.27 41.69 15.90
C GLU A 512 -0.26 41.51 15.82
N LEU A 513 -0.94 41.57 16.98
CA LEU A 513 -2.40 41.36 17.08
C LEU A 513 -3.24 42.31 16.20
N THR A 514 -2.73 43.54 15.98
CA THR A 514 -3.36 44.60 15.18
C THR A 514 -3.09 44.44 13.67
N LYS A 515 -2.09 43.65 13.28
CA LYS A 515 -1.66 43.46 11.89
C LYS A 515 -1.35 41.97 11.64
N ARG A 516 -2.37 41.13 11.80
CA ARG A 516 -2.26 39.66 11.77
C ARG A 516 -1.83 39.17 10.39
N ALA A 517 -1.02 38.12 10.36
CA ALA A 517 -0.57 37.47 9.14
C ALA A 517 -1.75 36.76 8.47
N PHE A 518 -2.03 37.11 7.22
CA PHE A 518 -3.14 36.56 6.46
C PHE A 518 -2.71 36.40 5.01
N GLY A 519 -2.96 35.24 4.43
CA GLY A 519 -2.52 34.92 3.09
C GLY A 519 -2.45 33.42 2.86
N LYS A 520 -1.67 33.05 1.85
CA LYS A 520 -1.54 31.66 1.41
C LYS A 520 -0.08 31.32 1.12
N LEU A 521 0.23 30.05 1.25
CA LEU A 521 1.41 29.44 0.66
C LEU A 521 0.96 28.38 -0.35
N TYR A 522 1.72 28.19 -1.43
CA TYR A 522 1.46 27.14 -2.41
C TYR A 522 2.71 26.28 -2.58
N ILE A 523 2.60 24.95 -2.39
CA ILE A 523 3.68 24.01 -2.67
C ILE A 523 3.41 23.36 -4.02
N ASP A 524 4.32 23.57 -4.96
CA ASP A 524 4.27 22.94 -6.28
C ASP A 524 5.02 21.61 -6.30
N GLU A 525 6.13 21.52 -5.55
CA GLU A 525 6.99 20.35 -5.55
C GLU A 525 7.47 20.06 -4.12
N PHE A 526 7.42 18.80 -3.70
CA PHE A 526 8.09 18.27 -2.50
C PHE A 526 8.84 16.99 -2.84
N ARG A 527 10.11 16.91 -2.40
CA ARG A 527 11.00 15.79 -2.70
C ARG A 527 11.77 15.31 -1.49
N ILE A 528 11.97 14.00 -1.43
CA ILE A 528 12.96 13.34 -0.55
C ILE A 528 13.83 12.46 -1.45
N PHE A 529 15.13 12.75 -1.48
CA PHE A 529 16.07 12.13 -2.40
C PHE A 529 17.48 12.07 -1.82
N GLY A 530 18.37 11.38 -2.52
CA GLY A 530 19.76 11.23 -2.09
C GLY A 530 19.96 10.07 -1.12
N LYS A 531 21.20 9.91 -0.68
CA LYS A 531 21.69 8.72 0.01
C LYS A 531 21.41 8.81 1.51
N SER A 532 20.93 7.71 2.08
CA SER A 532 20.72 7.59 3.52
C SER A 532 22.00 7.19 4.25
N CYS A 533 22.12 7.62 5.51
CA CYS A 533 23.17 7.23 6.45
C CYS A 533 22.56 7.28 7.85
N TYR A 534 22.21 6.12 8.40
CA TYR A 534 21.45 6.01 9.64
C TYR A 534 21.82 4.76 10.43
N GLU A 535 21.43 4.77 11.70
CA GLU A 535 21.50 3.61 12.60
C GLU A 535 20.09 3.26 13.09
N ILE A 536 19.91 2.05 13.62
CA ILE A 536 18.70 1.65 14.34
C ILE A 536 19.10 1.35 15.77
N ASP A 537 18.71 2.24 16.68
CA ASP A 537 18.85 2.00 18.11
C ASP A 537 17.65 1.19 18.60
N PHE A 538 17.88 -0.10 18.86
CA PHE A 538 16.85 -1.03 19.35
C PHE A 538 16.27 -0.63 20.72
N SER A 539 16.95 0.20 21.52
CA SER A 539 16.39 0.73 22.77
C SER A 539 15.27 1.77 22.53
N LYS A 540 15.20 2.34 21.32
CA LYS A 540 14.17 3.29 20.89
C LYS A 540 13.03 2.62 20.09
N GLN A 541 13.11 1.31 19.89
CA GLN A 541 12.13 0.56 19.11
C GLN A 541 11.06 -0.08 20.00
N ALA A 542 9.96 -0.54 19.40
CA ALA A 542 8.95 -1.32 20.11
C ALA A 542 8.51 -2.53 19.30
N ILE A 543 7.80 -3.45 19.98
CA ILE A 543 7.09 -4.54 19.33
C ILE A 543 5.67 -4.06 19.01
N GLU A 544 5.39 -3.87 17.72
CA GLU A 544 4.10 -3.44 17.19
C GLU A 544 3.72 -4.30 15.99
N PHE A 545 2.43 -4.61 15.83
CA PHE A 545 1.94 -5.42 14.69
C PHE A 545 2.67 -6.77 14.53
N LEU A 546 3.03 -7.40 15.66
CA LEU A 546 3.82 -8.63 15.70
C LEU A 546 5.22 -8.50 15.08
N SER A 547 5.80 -7.29 15.07
CA SER A 547 7.17 -7.06 14.62
C SER A 547 7.91 -6.01 15.46
N VAL A 548 9.22 -6.10 15.51
CA VAL A 548 10.09 -5.08 16.10
C VAL A 548 10.22 -3.94 15.09
N THR A 549 9.86 -2.70 15.46
CA THR A 549 10.03 -1.55 14.55
C THR A 549 11.52 -1.30 14.23
N PRO A 550 11.89 -0.83 13.03
CA PRO A 550 11.09 -0.65 11.81
C PRO A 550 11.07 -1.91 10.89
N PHE A 551 11.18 -3.10 11.46
CA PHE A 551 11.23 -4.34 10.69
C PHE A 551 9.84 -4.93 10.44
N SER A 552 9.71 -5.61 9.32
CA SER A 552 8.62 -6.53 9.01
C SER A 552 9.17 -7.95 9.12
N HIS A 553 8.60 -8.78 9.99
CA HIS A 553 9.10 -10.13 10.23
C HIS A 553 8.30 -11.20 9.48
N HIS A 554 9.00 -12.16 8.89
CA HIS A 554 8.45 -13.36 8.29
C HIS A 554 8.88 -14.57 9.13
N ARG A 555 7.90 -15.24 9.77
CA ARG A 555 8.11 -16.31 10.76
C ARG A 555 8.98 -15.88 11.95
N GLY A 556 9.23 -16.80 12.88
CA GLY A 556 10.04 -16.56 14.08
C GLY A 556 9.35 -15.70 15.14
N GLU A 557 9.85 -15.79 16.37
CA GLU A 557 9.49 -14.93 17.48
C GLU A 557 10.58 -13.87 17.63
N TRP A 558 10.19 -12.60 17.46
CA TRP A 558 11.11 -11.46 17.48
C TRP A 558 10.78 -10.55 18.65
N THR A 559 11.78 -10.26 19.48
CA THR A 559 11.62 -9.50 20.73
C THR A 559 12.72 -8.47 20.90
N LEU A 560 12.54 -7.60 21.91
CA LEU A 560 13.52 -6.61 22.34
C LEU A 560 14.00 -6.95 23.75
N GLU A 561 15.31 -7.04 23.95
CA GLU A 561 15.93 -7.32 25.24
C GLU A 561 17.18 -6.45 25.43
N ASN A 562 17.22 -5.63 26.49
CA ASN A 562 18.38 -4.81 26.85
C ASN A 562 18.93 -3.94 25.70
N GLY A 563 18.05 -3.33 24.89
CA GLY A 563 18.46 -2.52 23.74
C GLY A 563 19.03 -3.33 22.57
N LYS A 564 18.67 -4.61 22.46
CA LYS A 564 19.01 -5.50 21.34
C LYS A 564 17.76 -6.17 20.80
N MET A 565 17.78 -6.57 19.53
CA MET A 565 16.73 -7.39 18.92
C MET A 565 17.11 -8.86 19.05
N ARG A 566 16.18 -9.69 19.52
CA ARG A 566 16.36 -11.14 19.64
C ARG A 566 15.40 -11.85 18.71
N VAL A 567 15.85 -12.95 18.12
CA VAL A 567 15.01 -13.86 17.34
C VAL A 567 15.18 -15.29 17.84
N SER A 568 14.07 -16.01 17.95
CA SER A 568 14.04 -17.46 18.09
C SER A 568 13.09 -18.05 17.06
N SER A 569 13.49 -19.12 16.37
CA SER A 569 12.64 -19.76 15.37
C SER A 569 12.82 -21.28 15.37
N LEU A 570 11.74 -21.99 15.10
CA LEU A 570 11.73 -23.45 14.89
C LEU A 570 11.91 -23.82 13.40
N THR A 571 11.92 -22.82 12.52
CA THR A 571 12.10 -22.94 11.08
C THR A 571 13.01 -21.82 10.59
N ASP A 572 13.18 -21.68 9.28
CA ASP A 572 13.67 -20.43 8.71
C ASP A 572 12.80 -19.24 9.11
N CYS A 573 13.42 -18.06 9.17
CA CYS A 573 12.76 -16.79 9.43
C CYS A 573 13.60 -15.64 8.86
N ALA A 574 12.96 -14.50 8.60
CA ALA A 574 13.63 -13.31 8.11
C ALA A 574 12.99 -12.02 8.62
N SER A 575 13.79 -10.96 8.71
CA SER A 575 13.37 -9.59 8.99
C SER A 575 13.76 -8.67 7.84
N PHE A 576 12.88 -7.71 7.54
CA PHE A 576 13.03 -6.79 6.41
C PHE A 576 12.78 -5.35 6.85
N THR A 577 13.68 -4.43 6.49
CA THR A 577 13.53 -2.99 6.73
C THR A 577 14.30 -2.17 5.68
N GLY A 578 14.27 -0.85 5.81
CA GLY A 578 14.97 0.08 4.95
C GLY A 578 14.18 0.45 3.69
N ASN A 579 14.81 1.25 2.83
CA ASN A 579 14.23 1.66 1.56
C ASN A 579 14.17 0.48 0.59
N TYR A 580 12.99 0.22 0.01
CA TYR A 580 12.77 -0.87 -0.95
C TYR A 580 13.64 -0.74 -2.21
N TYR A 581 14.14 0.46 -2.52
CA TYR A 581 14.93 0.75 -3.71
C TYR A 581 16.44 0.88 -3.45
N THR A 582 16.93 0.58 -2.23
CA THR A 582 18.37 0.63 -1.91
C THR A 582 19.19 -0.28 -2.84
N LYS A 583 20.24 0.26 -3.47
CA LYS A 583 21.11 -0.44 -4.44
C LYS A 583 22.50 -0.74 -3.90
N ASP A 584 23.25 0.34 -3.67
CA ASP A 584 24.63 0.30 -3.21
C ASP A 584 24.65 0.74 -1.75
N VAL A 585 25.16 -0.12 -0.87
CA VAL A 585 24.98 0.02 0.57
C VAL A 585 26.14 -0.59 1.34
N ILE A 586 26.52 0.06 2.44
CA ILE A 586 27.28 -0.53 3.53
C ILE A 586 26.31 -0.76 4.67
N MET A 587 26.27 -1.99 5.17
CA MET A 587 25.44 -2.39 6.28
C MET A 587 26.31 -3.03 7.35
N ASN A 588 26.15 -2.63 8.60
CA ASN A 588 26.83 -3.20 9.74
C ASN A 588 25.83 -3.72 10.77
N ALA A 589 26.16 -4.82 11.44
CA ALA A 589 25.46 -5.27 12.62
C ALA A 589 26.38 -6.14 13.49
N PHE A 590 26.13 -6.15 14.79
CA PHE A 590 26.73 -7.12 15.71
C PHE A 590 25.76 -8.29 15.87
N ILE A 591 26.27 -9.50 15.63
CA ILE A 591 25.52 -10.74 15.70
C ILE A 591 26.09 -11.59 16.83
N LEU A 592 25.23 -12.04 17.74
CA LEU A 592 25.54 -12.99 18.80
C LEU A 592 24.73 -14.27 18.55
N PRO A 593 25.30 -15.28 17.89
CA PRO A 593 24.69 -16.59 17.69
C PRO A 593 24.44 -17.29 19.03
N LYS A 594 23.19 -17.70 19.29
CA LYS A 594 22.83 -18.43 20.52
C LYS A 594 22.61 -19.91 20.26
N LYS A 595 21.92 -20.26 19.16
CA LYS A 595 21.62 -21.64 18.73
C LYS A 595 21.42 -21.72 17.22
N GLY A 596 21.55 -22.93 16.65
CA GLY A 596 21.39 -23.19 15.21
C GLY A 596 22.67 -22.86 14.44
N ASN A 597 22.75 -23.17 13.15
CA ASN A 597 23.97 -22.93 12.38
C ASN A 597 23.80 -21.85 11.30
N SER A 598 22.67 -21.12 11.30
CA SER A 598 22.37 -20.11 10.30
C SER A 598 22.13 -18.74 10.92
N HIS A 599 23.00 -17.78 10.61
CA HIS A 599 22.96 -16.41 11.13
C HIS A 599 23.45 -15.43 10.05
N ASN A 600 22.52 -14.84 9.30
CA ASN A 600 22.85 -14.10 8.08
C ASN A 600 22.34 -12.67 8.09
N LEU A 601 23.13 -11.74 7.53
CA LEU A 601 22.60 -10.49 7.02
C LEU A 601 21.82 -10.76 5.74
N LEU A 602 20.67 -10.11 5.61
CA LEU A 602 19.82 -10.15 4.42
C LEU A 602 19.92 -8.82 3.70
N PHE A 603 20.02 -8.84 2.37
CA PHE A 603 20.21 -7.62 1.58
C PHE A 603 19.72 -7.76 0.14
N ARG A 604 19.47 -6.61 -0.50
CA ARG A 604 18.85 -6.50 -1.84
C ARG A 604 17.59 -7.37 -1.94
N ALA A 605 16.78 -7.33 -0.87
CA ALA A 605 15.57 -8.11 -0.77
C ALA A 605 14.38 -7.39 -1.42
N SER A 606 13.90 -7.96 -2.53
CA SER A 606 12.65 -7.51 -3.16
C SER A 606 11.42 -8.18 -2.51
N GLY A 607 11.62 -9.14 -1.62
CA GLY A 607 10.59 -9.78 -0.81
C GLY A 607 11.11 -11.07 -0.15
N VAL A 608 10.18 -11.86 0.39
CA VAL A 608 10.46 -13.13 1.10
C VAL A 608 11.21 -14.11 0.22
N GLU A 609 10.87 -14.21 -1.06
CA GLU A 609 11.42 -15.24 -1.97
C GLU A 609 12.52 -14.72 -2.89
N ARG A 610 12.90 -13.43 -2.79
CA ARG A 610 13.90 -12.78 -3.64
C ARG A 610 14.85 -11.90 -2.86
N HIS A 611 16.00 -12.46 -2.48
CA HIS A 611 17.01 -11.73 -1.73
C HIS A 611 18.36 -12.46 -1.73
N TYR A 612 19.41 -11.76 -1.30
CA TYR A 612 20.64 -12.41 -0.86
C TYR A 612 20.70 -12.52 0.65
N GLN A 613 21.46 -13.52 1.12
CA GLN A 613 21.90 -13.64 2.50
C GLN A 613 23.41 -13.85 2.55
N VAL A 614 24.07 -13.36 3.59
CA VAL A 614 25.48 -13.63 3.85
C VAL A 614 25.78 -13.68 5.34
N GLY A 615 26.55 -14.68 5.76
CA GLY A 615 26.85 -14.92 7.17
C GLY A 615 27.12 -16.38 7.45
N PHE A 616 26.87 -16.81 8.69
CA PHE A 616 27.08 -18.19 9.10
C PHE A 616 26.03 -19.12 8.48
N ASP A 617 26.48 -20.23 7.91
CA ASP A 617 25.67 -21.25 7.24
C ASP A 617 26.33 -22.62 7.42
N GLY A 618 26.20 -23.20 8.61
CA GLY A 618 26.86 -24.44 9.05
C GLY A 618 27.88 -24.21 10.18
N GLU A 619 28.29 -25.30 10.86
CA GLU A 619 29.07 -25.26 12.11
C GLU A 619 30.43 -24.54 12.02
N ASN A 620 31.02 -24.36 10.83
CA ASN A 620 32.29 -23.63 10.63
C ASN A 620 32.38 -23.09 9.20
N GLN A 621 31.33 -22.40 8.76
CA GLN A 621 31.22 -21.95 7.38
C GLN A 621 30.56 -20.58 7.29
N VAL A 622 31.05 -19.77 6.36
CA VAL A 622 30.39 -18.55 5.89
C VAL A 622 29.99 -18.76 4.43
N SER A 623 28.75 -18.38 4.10
CA SER A 623 28.20 -18.52 2.76
C SER A 623 27.61 -17.21 2.24
N LEU A 624 27.79 -16.94 0.95
CA LEU A 624 26.94 -16.05 0.17
C LEU A 624 25.83 -16.86 -0.48
N ILE A 625 24.59 -16.49 -0.22
CA ILE A 625 23.39 -17.27 -0.55
C ILE A 625 22.43 -16.38 -1.33
N SER A 626 21.77 -16.95 -2.34
CA SER A 626 20.65 -16.33 -3.03
C SER A 626 19.39 -17.15 -2.78
N ASN A 627 18.28 -16.47 -2.47
CA ASN A 627 16.94 -17.02 -2.60
C ASN A 627 16.27 -16.40 -3.84
N ASP A 628 15.87 -17.22 -4.81
CA ASP A 628 14.95 -16.86 -5.90
C ASP A 628 13.93 -17.98 -6.06
N PHE A 629 12.99 -18.06 -5.11
CA PHE A 629 12.05 -19.18 -4.97
C PHE A 629 12.77 -20.53 -4.85
N GLY A 630 13.86 -20.52 -4.09
CA GLY A 630 14.81 -21.61 -3.97
C GLY A 630 16.16 -21.11 -3.50
N ILE A 631 16.75 -21.82 -2.53
CA ILE A 631 18.03 -21.47 -1.93
C ILE A 631 19.19 -22.02 -2.76
N GLU A 632 20.07 -21.12 -3.20
CA GLU A 632 21.33 -21.43 -3.86
C GLU A 632 22.50 -20.84 -3.05
N ARG A 633 23.45 -21.68 -2.66
CA ARG A 633 24.73 -21.25 -2.06
C ARG A 633 25.69 -20.90 -3.18
N ILE A 634 25.87 -19.60 -3.43
CA ILE A 634 26.72 -19.08 -4.52
C ILE A 634 28.18 -19.36 -4.21
N HIS A 635 28.59 -19.09 -2.98
CA HIS A 635 29.96 -19.33 -2.53
C HIS A 635 29.98 -19.62 -1.04
N SER A 636 30.81 -20.58 -0.61
CA SER A 636 30.96 -20.97 0.78
C SER A 636 32.43 -21.19 1.10
N ILE A 637 32.88 -20.71 2.24
CA ILE A 637 34.25 -20.88 2.71
C ILE A 637 34.29 -21.37 4.15
N PRO A 638 35.31 -22.15 4.55
CA PRO A 638 35.53 -22.48 5.96
C PRO A 638 35.80 -21.23 6.79
N TYR A 639 35.13 -21.10 7.94
CA TYR A 639 35.35 -20.05 8.91
C TYR A 639 34.94 -20.55 10.30
N GLU A 640 35.86 -20.58 11.26
CA GLU A 640 35.55 -21.05 12.61
C GLU A 640 34.80 -19.96 13.39
N TRP A 641 33.64 -20.33 13.94
CA TRP A 641 32.82 -19.46 14.77
C TRP A 641 32.17 -20.28 15.91
N LYS A 642 31.64 -19.60 16.93
CA LYS A 642 31.06 -20.24 18.10
C LYS A 642 29.81 -19.52 18.57
N HIS A 643 28.95 -20.29 19.24
CA HIS A 643 27.88 -19.74 20.04
C HIS A 643 28.41 -18.90 21.20
N ASP A 644 27.58 -17.95 21.63
CA ASP A 644 27.85 -17.06 22.76
C ASP A 644 29.07 -16.14 22.57
N GLU A 645 29.58 -16.03 21.35
CA GLU A 645 30.56 -15.03 20.93
C GLU A 645 29.89 -13.99 20.02
N GLU A 646 30.25 -12.71 20.20
CA GLU A 646 29.71 -11.61 19.40
C GLU A 646 30.63 -11.32 18.21
N TYR A 647 30.04 -11.18 17.02
CA TYR A 647 30.74 -10.94 15.77
C TYR A 647 30.25 -9.65 15.13
N GLN A 648 31.19 -8.79 14.70
CA GLN A 648 30.86 -7.62 13.90
C GLN A 648 30.78 -8.02 12.43
N PHE A 649 29.58 -8.00 11.86
CA PHE A 649 29.35 -8.23 10.44
C PHE A 649 29.32 -6.89 9.70
N GLU A 650 30.10 -6.77 8.63
CA GLU A 650 30.02 -5.68 7.66
C GLU A 650 29.76 -6.26 6.27
N LEU A 651 28.71 -5.77 5.62
CA LEU A 651 28.41 -6.04 4.23
C LEU A 651 28.56 -4.74 3.43
N LYS A 652 29.27 -4.81 2.31
CA LYS A 652 29.38 -3.74 1.34
C LYS A 652 28.98 -4.22 -0.05
N CYS A 653 27.96 -3.60 -0.62
CA CYS A 653 27.47 -3.85 -1.96
C CYS A 653 27.65 -2.60 -2.81
N LYS A 654 28.35 -2.72 -3.94
CA LYS A 654 28.52 -1.62 -4.91
C LYS A 654 28.46 -2.16 -6.35
N GLY A 655 27.43 -1.78 -7.10
CA GLY A 655 27.15 -2.38 -8.40
C GLY A 655 26.90 -3.88 -8.23
N ASN A 656 27.74 -4.73 -8.84
CA ASN A 656 27.65 -6.18 -8.68
C ASN A 656 28.63 -6.74 -7.65
N GLU A 657 29.54 -5.91 -7.11
CA GLU A 657 30.53 -6.32 -6.12
C GLU A 657 29.88 -6.43 -4.74
N ILE A 658 30.07 -7.59 -4.11
CA ILE A 658 29.59 -7.93 -2.77
C ILE A 658 30.83 -8.30 -1.95
N CYS A 659 31.10 -7.50 -0.92
CA CYS A 659 32.17 -7.73 0.04
C CYS A 659 31.55 -7.97 1.42
N PHE A 660 31.95 -9.05 2.08
CA PHE A 660 31.52 -9.37 3.44
C PHE A 660 32.73 -9.55 4.34
N SER A 661 32.68 -8.90 5.49
CA SER A 661 33.76 -8.91 6.48
C SER A 661 33.21 -9.30 7.85
N ILE A 662 34.01 -10.02 8.62
CA ILE A 662 33.75 -10.35 10.01
C ILE A 662 34.89 -9.80 10.86
N ASN A 663 34.56 -9.03 11.91
CA ASN A 663 35.55 -8.43 12.82
C ASN A 663 36.62 -7.59 12.07
N ASN A 664 36.20 -6.89 11.01
CA ASN A 664 37.04 -6.09 10.11
C ASN A 664 38.01 -6.89 9.22
N GLU A 665 37.91 -8.22 9.19
CA GLU A 665 38.62 -9.08 8.25
C GLU A 665 37.71 -9.39 7.05
N SER A 666 38.20 -9.16 5.83
CA SER A 666 37.45 -9.47 4.60
C SER A 666 37.40 -10.99 4.40
N ILE A 667 36.19 -11.54 4.45
CA ILE A 667 35.92 -12.98 4.38
C ILE A 667 35.54 -13.37 2.96
N LEU A 668 34.65 -12.61 2.32
CA LEU A 668 34.19 -12.84 0.96
C LEU A 668 34.32 -11.58 0.12
N LEU A 669 34.75 -11.76 -1.13
CA LEU A 669 34.63 -10.77 -2.20
C LEU A 669 34.13 -11.49 -3.44
N PHE A 670 32.96 -11.11 -3.94
CA PHE A 670 32.30 -11.81 -5.03
C PHE A 670 31.55 -10.83 -5.94
N GLU A 671 31.41 -11.17 -7.22
CA GLU A 671 30.56 -10.43 -8.15
C GLU A 671 29.31 -11.24 -8.49
N HIS A 672 28.13 -10.69 -8.22
CA HIS A 672 26.86 -11.33 -8.56
C HIS A 672 25.76 -10.30 -8.85
N ASN A 673 24.91 -10.57 -9.84
CA ASN A 673 23.99 -9.58 -10.42
C ASN A 673 22.51 -10.02 -10.48
N ARG A 674 22.12 -11.08 -9.75
CA ARG A 674 20.74 -11.56 -9.71
C ARG A 674 19.77 -10.53 -9.13
N PHE A 675 20.12 -9.93 -7.98
CA PHE A 675 19.40 -8.81 -7.39
C PHE A 675 20.28 -7.56 -7.36
N ASN A 676 19.71 -6.43 -7.74
CA ASN A 676 20.42 -5.15 -7.84
C ASN A 676 19.91 -4.09 -6.85
N ARG A 677 18.77 -4.32 -6.21
CA ARG A 677 18.15 -3.43 -5.22
C ARG A 677 17.28 -4.20 -4.24
N GLY A 678 16.95 -3.58 -3.11
CA GLY A 678 15.97 -4.11 -2.18
C GLY A 678 16.24 -3.73 -0.73
N MET A 679 15.35 -4.20 0.13
CA MET A 679 15.43 -4.10 1.57
C MET A 679 16.65 -4.83 2.15
N ILE A 680 16.88 -4.59 3.43
CA ILE A 680 17.95 -5.20 4.23
C ILE A 680 17.37 -5.78 5.53
N GLY A 681 18.13 -6.62 6.21
CA GLY A 681 17.74 -7.15 7.52
C GLY A 681 18.56 -8.35 7.95
N PHE A 682 17.91 -9.30 8.62
CA PHE A 682 18.54 -10.49 9.18
C PHE A 682 17.72 -11.74 8.86
N ALA A 683 18.38 -12.88 8.64
CA ALA A 683 17.70 -14.14 8.34
C ALA A 683 18.42 -15.33 8.97
N MET A 684 17.64 -16.38 9.25
CA MET A 684 18.11 -17.72 9.57
C MET A 684 17.42 -18.70 8.62
N LEU A 685 18.17 -19.63 8.04
CA LEU A 685 17.65 -20.64 7.09
C LEU A 685 17.15 -21.93 7.76
N GLU A 686 17.34 -22.03 9.07
CA GLU A 686 16.92 -23.18 9.87
C GLU A 686 16.57 -22.73 11.28
N GLN A 687 16.10 -23.67 12.10
CA GLN A 687 15.83 -23.40 13.51
C GLN A 687 17.07 -22.82 14.20
N GLY A 688 16.86 -21.82 15.05
CA GLY A 688 17.97 -21.11 15.65
C GLY A 688 17.55 -19.98 16.56
N GLU A 689 18.55 -19.33 17.13
CA GLU A 689 18.39 -18.21 18.02
C GLU A 689 19.56 -17.25 17.88
N SER A 690 19.27 -15.95 17.73
CA SER A 690 20.28 -14.90 17.54
C SER A 690 19.90 -13.63 18.29
N ILE A 691 20.92 -12.86 18.66
CA ILE A 691 20.76 -11.49 19.14
C ILE A 691 21.50 -10.55 18.19
N ILE A 692 20.84 -9.45 17.81
CA ILE A 692 21.31 -8.43 16.87
C ILE A 692 21.39 -7.09 17.60
N SER A 693 22.50 -6.37 17.43
CA SER A 693 22.69 -5.02 17.95
C SER A 693 23.47 -4.13 17.00
N ASN A 694 23.42 -2.81 17.23
CA ASN A 694 24.18 -1.79 16.50
C ASN A 694 24.03 -1.91 14.98
N PHE A 695 22.78 -1.93 14.51
CA PHE A 695 22.46 -2.05 13.10
C PHE A 695 22.61 -0.69 12.41
N SER A 696 23.52 -0.55 11.45
CA SER A 696 23.73 0.71 10.72
C SER A 696 23.82 0.53 9.22
N VAL A 697 23.46 1.59 8.49
CA VAL A 697 23.23 1.57 7.05
C VAL A 697 23.75 2.85 6.44
N LYS A 698 24.50 2.73 5.34
CA LYS A 698 24.99 3.86 4.57
C LYS A 698 24.90 3.54 3.08
N GLU A 699 24.06 4.27 2.36
CA GLU A 699 23.99 4.19 0.90
C GLU A 699 25.22 4.86 0.26
N LEU A 700 25.78 4.24 -0.78
CA LEU A 700 27.09 4.56 -1.35
C LEU A 700 27.07 5.46 -2.57
#